data_AF-A0A5S5C1G5-F1
#
_entry.id   AF-A0A5S5C1G5-F1
#
_cell.length_a   1.000
_cell.length_b   1.000
_cell.length_c   1.000
_cell.angle_alpha   90.00
_cell.angle_beta   90.00
_cell.angle_gamma   90.00
#
_symmetry.space_group_name_H-M   'P 1'
#
loop_
_entity.id
_entity.type
_entity.pdbx_description
1 polymer ?
#
loop_
_entity_poly.entity_id
_entity_poly.type
_entity_poly.pdbx_seq_one_letter_code
_entity_poly.pdbx_strand_id
1 'polypeptide(L)'
;MKQAGSKFPARRGFFARSEGSVSIYMIAATAALVLVMSVLIDYARIAAFRKQTEIAAHAGIRSALSAYDGELYMRYGLFGAGGSDRNELFAQAAKGQWPTEKTTGAFRLVNGRYETSKVNLHETLGRHDILKRQILEEMKYKAPVDFTLEVASQFAPAASAMKEAHAAMTMLENVRKLYDKREAHLQAVLDLQKAMRDAAGDIGAIIPFRNRDLAQSQTVLNVVARYPHYVAMMEADAYLEKDEYPAYTAQIASYRDEARTVTSELFRQSMLALRRHQNLERRALEELGKAERLNEEMRAVIAQNEQQLNSGYDRVQKSKVPGTAAGSPSAAEVSQLEQAGQSAQQLPMAREWFARYAEELSAQTANYASFDAEAAGFQSSMNAALAGSGSAALLTENAAQLRIAYEQYDAKYGLNGTVMLERTQELEARQASDRERKKQEAKAEAKWNDIRRMLHNLTAVPQVAEHQEQFDRVKKRAEASLAFNALSNEAGSDAIGQLLEEPNDAAEQSMHQTGGVFDGLADMLEGTRDTVYMNEYVINRFSMFDPQKMQGALLNGDASEYAHALSLNNQETEYILYGFHSPAANVAAAAGEVFAMRLAIRTMEGLIECRTMMHPLLILAGAVLYGLEHAAADMIRLVQTGTTPLSKYAPVEVAYRDYMRLFLLLHDDGPKRLARMAAVMEQNTGLQLARVGTGWTGELRASVNVWFLPGVMNRFAEWGLLDGKVADGRYEIDRTVGMSYS
;
A
#
# COMPACT_ATOMS: atom_id res chain seq x y z
N MET A 1 -117.37 50.14 -56.69
CA MET A 1 -117.31 50.59 -55.29
C MET A 1 -116.22 49.83 -54.53
N LYS A 2 -115.35 50.58 -53.82
CA LYS A 2 -114.51 50.31 -52.61
C LYS A 2 -113.50 49.12 -52.62
N GLN A 3 -112.18 49.43 -52.55
CA GLN A 3 -111.24 49.36 -51.38
C GLN A 3 -110.84 47.91 -51.02
N ALA A 4 -109.62 47.50 -50.61
CA ALA A 4 -108.29 48.07 -50.30
C ALA A 4 -107.28 46.88 -50.20
N GLY A 5 -105.95 47.11 -50.09
CA GLY A 5 -105.04 46.19 -49.36
C GLY A 5 -103.69 45.76 -49.98
N SER A 6 -102.60 46.27 -49.39
CA SER A 6 -101.21 45.75 -49.18
C SER A 6 -100.32 45.16 -50.30
N LYS A 7 -99.07 45.68 -50.37
CA LYS A 7 -97.91 45.23 -51.16
C LYS A 7 -97.03 44.23 -50.39
N PHE A 8 -96.59 43.16 -51.06
CA PHE A 8 -95.28 42.47 -50.96
C PHE A 8 -95.15 41.47 -52.14
N PRO A 9 -94.03 41.40 -52.90
CA PRO A 9 -93.80 40.28 -53.81
C PRO A 9 -92.77 39.28 -53.24
N ALA A 10 -93.20 38.04 -53.05
CA ALA A 10 -92.34 36.91 -52.70
C ALA A 10 -91.80 36.21 -53.96
N ARG A 11 -90.54 35.79 -53.84
CA ARG A 11 -89.65 35.20 -54.85
C ARG A 11 -90.21 33.91 -55.47
N ARG A 12 -90.09 33.82 -56.80
CA ARG A 12 -90.33 32.60 -57.60
C ARG A 12 -89.27 31.53 -57.29
N GLY A 13 -89.74 30.33 -56.98
CA GLY A 13 -88.93 29.11 -56.90
C GLY A 13 -88.49 28.62 -58.28
N PHE A 14 -87.24 28.18 -58.37
CA PHE A 14 -86.64 27.57 -59.56
C PHE A 14 -85.78 26.37 -59.12
N PHE A 15 -86.43 25.29 -58.69
CA PHE A 15 -85.83 23.98 -58.48
C PHE A 15 -86.85 22.90 -58.89
N ALA A 16 -86.80 22.47 -60.16
CA ALA A 16 -87.28 21.16 -60.67
C ALA A 16 -87.18 21.12 -62.21
N ARG A 17 -85.98 20.95 -62.77
CA ARG A 17 -85.76 20.39 -64.11
C ARG A 17 -84.49 19.54 -64.09
N SER A 18 -84.58 18.31 -64.61
CA SER A 18 -83.54 17.27 -64.59
C SER A 18 -82.55 17.34 -65.76
N GLU A 19 -82.57 18.39 -66.57
CA GLU A 19 -81.56 18.69 -67.58
C GLU A 19 -80.49 19.60 -66.97
N GLY A 20 -79.29 19.05 -66.73
CA GLY A 20 -78.17 19.76 -66.09
C GLY A 20 -77.80 19.26 -64.68
N SER A 21 -78.57 18.34 -64.09
CA SER A 21 -78.22 17.69 -62.81
C SER A 21 -76.89 16.93 -62.90
N VAL A 22 -76.63 16.26 -64.04
CA VAL A 22 -75.36 15.58 -64.33
C VAL A 22 -74.21 16.60 -64.41
N SER A 23 -74.42 17.76 -65.04
CA SER A 23 -73.41 18.82 -65.13
C SER A 23 -73.12 19.45 -63.78
N ILE A 24 -74.14 19.72 -62.97
CA ILE A 24 -73.98 20.24 -61.60
C ILE A 24 -73.28 19.22 -60.71
N TYR A 25 -73.66 17.93 -60.82
CA TYR A 25 -72.99 16.85 -60.11
C TYR A 25 -71.53 16.71 -60.52
N MET A 26 -71.22 16.76 -61.82
CA MET A 26 -69.84 16.71 -62.32
C MET A 26 -69.04 17.93 -61.86
N ILE A 27 -69.60 19.15 -61.92
CA ILE A 27 -68.92 20.35 -61.41
C ILE A 27 -68.66 20.24 -59.90
N ALA A 28 -69.64 19.78 -59.12
CA ALA A 28 -69.49 19.60 -57.68
C ALA A 28 -68.48 18.50 -57.34
N ALA A 29 -68.53 17.36 -58.04
CA ALA A 29 -67.60 16.25 -57.87
C ALA A 29 -66.18 16.63 -58.29
N THR A 30 -66.01 17.34 -59.42
CA THR A 30 -64.71 17.86 -59.85
C THR A 30 -64.20 18.93 -58.89
N ALA A 31 -65.04 19.84 -58.39
CA ALA A 31 -64.65 20.83 -57.39
C ALA A 31 -64.23 20.17 -56.07
N ALA A 32 -64.97 19.16 -55.61
CA ALA A 32 -64.61 18.38 -54.42
C ALA A 32 -63.30 17.62 -54.62
N LEU A 33 -63.10 17.00 -55.79
CA LEU A 33 -61.84 16.33 -56.15
C LEU A 33 -60.67 17.31 -56.18
N VAL A 34 -60.83 18.48 -56.81
CA VAL A 34 -59.80 19.54 -56.84
C VAL A 34 -59.50 20.04 -55.44
N LEU A 35 -60.49 20.20 -54.57
CA LEU A 35 -60.29 20.61 -53.17
C LEU A 35 -59.50 19.56 -52.39
N VAL A 36 -59.87 18.28 -52.48
CA VAL A 36 -59.14 17.17 -51.83
C VAL A 36 -57.70 17.08 -52.35
N MET A 37 -57.51 17.16 -53.68
CA MET A 37 -56.18 17.16 -54.28
C MET A 37 -55.36 18.37 -53.85
N SER A 38 -55.96 19.56 -53.73
CA SER A 38 -55.29 20.77 -53.24
C SER A 38 -54.80 20.61 -51.80
N VAL A 39 -55.63 20.03 -50.91
CA VAL A 39 -55.24 19.71 -49.52
C VAL A 39 -54.10 18.70 -49.50
N LEU A 40 -54.18 17.62 -50.30
CA LEU A 40 -53.14 16.59 -50.36
C LEU A 40 -51.82 17.13 -50.91
N ILE A 41 -51.87 17.99 -51.93
CA ILE A 41 -50.68 18.64 -52.50
C ILE A 41 -50.02 19.56 -51.47
N ASP A 42 -50.79 20.41 -50.78
CA ASP A 42 -50.22 21.26 -49.72
C ASP A 42 -49.66 20.43 -48.56
N TYR A 43 -50.34 19.36 -48.14
CA TYR A 43 -49.84 18.44 -47.12
C TYR A 43 -48.53 17.75 -47.53
N ALA A 44 -48.46 17.19 -48.75
CA ALA A 44 -47.26 16.54 -49.27
C ALA A 44 -46.08 17.52 -49.39
N ARG A 45 -46.34 18.77 -49.80
CA ARG A 45 -45.33 19.84 -49.86
C ARG A 45 -44.84 20.23 -48.47
N ILE A 46 -45.74 20.36 -47.48
CA ILE A 46 -45.38 20.62 -46.08
C ILE A 46 -44.56 19.46 -45.50
N ALA A 47 -44.93 18.21 -45.78
CA ALA A 47 -44.19 17.03 -45.36
C ALA A 47 -42.77 16.98 -45.97
N ALA A 48 -42.64 17.24 -47.28
CA ALA A 48 -41.35 17.35 -47.95
C ALA A 48 -40.50 18.50 -47.38
N PHE A 49 -41.12 19.65 -47.13
CA PHE A 49 -40.48 20.79 -46.49
C PHE A 49 -39.98 20.49 -45.07
N ARG A 50 -40.77 19.77 -44.26
CA ARG A 50 -40.35 19.30 -42.92
C ARG A 50 -39.10 18.44 -43.02
N LYS A 51 -39.09 17.47 -43.93
CA LYS A 51 -37.92 16.60 -44.11
C LYS A 51 -36.69 17.36 -44.58
N GLN A 52 -36.86 18.31 -45.50
CA GLN A 52 -35.76 19.15 -45.97
C GLN A 52 -35.22 20.06 -44.86
N THR A 53 -36.09 20.61 -44.00
CA THR A 53 -35.71 21.42 -42.84
C THR A 53 -34.92 20.59 -41.82
N GLU A 54 -35.33 19.35 -41.58
CA GLU A 54 -34.60 18.40 -40.73
C GLU A 54 -33.19 18.10 -41.29
N ILE A 55 -33.08 17.81 -42.59
CA ILE A 55 -31.79 17.60 -43.26
C ILE A 55 -30.91 18.86 -43.17
N ALA A 56 -31.50 20.04 -43.39
CA ALA A 56 -30.80 21.32 -43.28
C ALA A 56 -30.30 21.58 -41.85
N ALA A 57 -31.10 21.28 -40.83
CA ALA A 57 -30.68 21.38 -39.44
C ALA A 57 -29.54 20.40 -39.11
N HIS A 58 -29.62 19.14 -39.56
CA HIS A 58 -28.54 18.15 -39.41
C HIS A 58 -27.27 18.52 -40.18
N ALA A 59 -27.38 19.14 -41.35
CA ALA A 59 -26.23 19.64 -42.11
C ALA A 59 -25.59 20.84 -41.37
N GLY A 60 -26.42 21.77 -40.89
CA GLY A 60 -26.00 22.90 -40.08
C GLY A 60 -25.24 22.48 -38.83
N ILE A 61 -25.80 21.58 -38.03
CA ILE A 61 -25.16 21.14 -36.78
C ILE A 61 -23.90 20.30 -37.03
N ARG A 62 -23.83 19.50 -38.11
CA ARG A 62 -22.59 18.83 -38.54
C ARG A 62 -21.50 19.83 -38.93
N SER A 63 -21.85 20.90 -39.64
CA SER A 63 -20.90 21.95 -40.02
C SER A 63 -20.46 22.79 -38.82
N ALA A 64 -21.33 23.00 -37.82
CA ALA A 64 -20.93 23.64 -36.57
C ALA A 64 -19.95 22.76 -35.77
N LEU A 65 -20.15 21.44 -35.79
CA LEU A 65 -19.26 20.45 -35.19
C LEU A 65 -17.96 20.24 -35.95
N SER A 66 -17.87 20.54 -37.24
CA SER A 66 -16.58 20.41 -37.94
C SER A 66 -15.52 21.43 -37.47
N ALA A 67 -15.92 22.49 -36.77
CA ALA A 67 -15.02 23.48 -36.17
C ALA A 67 -14.56 23.04 -34.77
N TYR A 68 -13.71 22.02 -34.73
CA TYR A 68 -13.02 21.56 -33.54
C TYR A 68 -11.66 22.24 -33.36
N ASP A 69 -11.13 22.21 -32.14
CA ASP A 69 -9.80 22.71 -31.82
C ASP A 69 -8.71 21.71 -32.27
N GLY A 70 -7.87 22.15 -33.21
CA GLY A 70 -6.84 21.30 -33.82
C GLY A 70 -5.73 20.90 -32.86
N GLU A 71 -5.35 21.77 -31.92
CA GLU A 71 -4.27 21.48 -30.97
C GLU A 71 -4.71 20.43 -29.94
N LEU A 72 -5.92 20.59 -29.40
CA LEU A 72 -6.55 19.63 -28.50
C LEU A 72 -6.67 18.24 -29.15
N TYR A 73 -7.06 18.18 -30.42
CA TYR A 73 -7.15 16.91 -31.15
C TYR A 73 -5.78 16.31 -31.46
N MET A 74 -4.80 17.10 -31.93
CA MET A 74 -3.47 16.57 -32.26
C MET A 74 -2.73 16.05 -31.02
N ARG A 75 -2.73 16.82 -29.92
CA ARG A 75 -2.00 16.46 -28.70
C ARG A 75 -2.73 15.37 -27.91
N TYR A 76 -4.03 15.53 -27.70
CA TYR A 76 -4.80 14.69 -26.78
C TYR A 76 -5.82 13.77 -27.45
N GLY A 77 -6.07 13.90 -28.76
CA GLY A 77 -7.09 13.09 -29.45
C GLY A 77 -8.53 13.40 -29.03
N LEU A 78 -8.74 14.51 -28.31
CA LEU A 78 -10.05 14.90 -27.81
C LEU A 78 -10.69 15.92 -28.73
N PHE A 79 -12.02 15.86 -28.82
CA PHE A 79 -12.79 16.79 -29.62
C PHE A 79 -13.42 17.84 -28.73
N GLY A 80 -13.11 19.09 -29.04
CA GLY A 80 -13.63 20.24 -28.35
C GLY A 80 -13.79 21.42 -29.30
N ALA A 81 -14.61 22.36 -28.87
CA ALA A 81 -14.91 23.59 -29.56
C ALA A 81 -13.68 24.37 -30.06
N GLY A 82 -13.49 24.54 -31.38
CA GLY A 82 -12.52 25.46 -31.98
C GLY A 82 -13.03 26.91 -32.15
N GLY A 83 -12.12 27.85 -32.41
CA GLY A 83 -12.34 29.31 -32.41
C GLY A 83 -13.18 29.92 -33.55
N SER A 84 -13.78 29.12 -34.44
CA SER A 84 -14.67 29.61 -35.50
C SER A 84 -16.10 29.87 -35.00
N ASP A 85 -16.80 30.86 -35.58
CA ASP A 85 -18.20 31.15 -35.22
C ASP A 85 -19.13 30.02 -35.71
N ARG A 86 -19.62 29.22 -34.76
CA ARG A 86 -20.53 28.10 -35.03
C ARG A 86 -21.89 28.54 -35.53
N ASN A 87 -22.38 29.71 -35.11
CA ASN A 87 -23.67 30.21 -35.60
C ASN A 87 -23.55 30.53 -37.09
N GLU A 88 -22.41 31.11 -37.49
CA GLU A 88 -22.14 31.38 -38.90
C GLU A 88 -22.02 30.08 -39.70
N LEU A 89 -21.22 29.11 -39.23
CA LEU A 89 -21.06 27.81 -39.90
C LEU A 89 -22.37 27.05 -40.03
N PHE A 90 -23.19 27.02 -38.97
CA PHE A 90 -24.52 26.43 -39.01
C PHE A 90 -25.37 27.14 -40.05
N ALA A 91 -25.42 28.47 -40.02
CA ALA A 91 -26.24 29.25 -40.93
C ALA A 91 -25.81 29.08 -42.39
N GLN A 92 -24.50 29.05 -42.68
CA GLN A 92 -23.98 28.83 -44.03
C GLN A 92 -24.37 27.45 -44.57
N ALA A 93 -24.17 26.38 -43.80
CA ALA A 93 -24.53 25.03 -44.22
C ALA A 93 -26.04 24.83 -44.33
N ALA A 94 -26.82 25.35 -43.38
CA ALA A 94 -28.28 25.30 -43.43
C ALA A 94 -28.84 26.11 -44.61
N LYS A 95 -28.26 27.29 -44.91
CA LYS A 95 -28.62 28.10 -46.09
C LYS A 95 -28.29 27.40 -47.40
N GLY A 96 -27.15 26.70 -47.46
CA GLY A 96 -26.71 25.94 -48.64
C GLY A 96 -27.64 24.79 -49.03
N GLN A 97 -28.50 24.32 -48.12
CA GLN A 97 -29.50 23.28 -48.40
C GLN A 97 -30.74 23.83 -49.14
N TRP A 98 -30.87 25.15 -49.25
CA TRP A 98 -31.95 25.81 -49.97
C TRP A 98 -31.49 26.22 -51.38
N PRO A 99 -32.35 26.10 -52.41
CA PRO A 99 -32.00 26.50 -53.77
C PRO A 99 -31.68 28.00 -53.85
N THR A 100 -30.48 28.37 -54.31
CA THR A 100 -30.11 29.76 -54.57
C THR A 100 -30.89 30.31 -55.77
N GLU A 101 -31.12 31.63 -55.79
CA GLU A 101 -31.90 32.32 -56.85
C GLU A 101 -31.34 32.14 -58.28
N LYS A 102 -30.12 31.61 -58.43
CA LYS A 102 -29.41 31.48 -59.72
C LYS A 102 -29.76 30.24 -60.56
N THR A 103 -30.63 29.33 -60.10
CA THR A 103 -31.13 28.22 -60.94
C THR A 103 -32.34 28.66 -61.75
N THR A 104 -32.10 29.31 -62.88
CA THR A 104 -33.12 29.70 -63.86
C THR A 104 -33.64 28.47 -64.61
N GLY A 105 -34.94 28.16 -64.48
CA GLY A 105 -35.66 27.26 -65.40
C GLY A 105 -36.39 26.04 -64.81
N ALA A 106 -36.20 25.68 -63.53
CA ALA A 106 -36.86 24.52 -62.92
C ALA A 106 -38.07 24.90 -62.03
N PHE A 107 -39.21 24.21 -62.20
CA PHE A 107 -40.38 24.35 -61.33
C PHE A 107 -40.04 23.88 -59.91
N ARG A 108 -40.15 24.78 -58.92
CA ARG A 108 -39.77 24.50 -57.53
C ARG A 108 -40.97 24.00 -56.74
N LEU A 109 -41.01 22.69 -56.50
CA LEU A 109 -42.08 22.05 -55.73
C LEU A 109 -42.13 22.57 -54.27
N VAL A 110 -40.98 22.84 -53.65
CA VAL A 110 -40.86 23.35 -52.27
C VAL A 110 -40.07 24.66 -52.29
N ASN A 111 -40.75 25.79 -52.11
CA ASN A 111 -40.14 27.12 -51.97
C ASN A 111 -40.01 27.47 -50.48
N GLY A 112 -39.15 26.73 -49.78
CA GLY A 112 -38.80 27.01 -48.40
C GLY A 112 -37.85 28.20 -48.28
N ARG A 113 -37.95 28.94 -47.18
CA ARG A 113 -37.08 30.06 -46.82
C ARG A 113 -36.47 29.80 -45.45
N TYR A 114 -35.15 30.01 -45.37
CA TYR A 114 -34.44 30.12 -44.11
C TYR A 114 -34.82 31.44 -43.41
N GLU A 115 -35.23 31.38 -42.14
CA GLU A 115 -35.53 32.58 -41.34
C GLU A 115 -34.37 32.89 -40.40
N THR A 116 -34.12 32.01 -39.43
CA THR A 116 -33.11 32.21 -38.38
C THR A 116 -32.51 30.88 -37.95
N SER A 117 -31.30 30.94 -37.38
CA SER A 117 -30.72 29.82 -36.67
C SER A 117 -29.96 30.26 -35.44
N LYS A 118 -29.87 29.35 -34.46
CA LYS A 118 -29.07 29.54 -33.26
C LYS A 118 -28.44 28.22 -32.85
N VAL A 119 -27.21 28.27 -32.36
CA VAL A 119 -26.52 27.12 -31.78
C VAL A 119 -26.38 27.36 -30.27
N ASN A 120 -26.89 26.44 -29.46
CA ASN A 120 -26.75 26.49 -28.00
C ASN A 120 -25.79 25.39 -27.53
N LEU A 121 -24.92 25.73 -26.57
CA LEU A 121 -24.02 24.79 -25.92
C LEU A 121 -24.79 23.91 -24.92
N HIS A 122 -24.60 22.59 -24.98
CA HIS A 122 -25.28 21.64 -24.09
C HIS A 122 -24.30 20.82 -23.24
N GLU A 123 -23.11 20.52 -23.74
CA GLU A 123 -22.09 19.74 -23.02
C GLU A 123 -20.71 20.36 -23.13
N THR A 124 -19.89 20.18 -22.10
CA THR A 124 -18.52 20.71 -22.02
C THR A 124 -17.51 19.64 -21.66
N LEU A 125 -16.30 19.74 -22.20
CA LEU A 125 -15.22 18.77 -21.98
C LEU A 125 -14.74 18.74 -20.53
N GLY A 126 -14.91 19.81 -19.76
CA GLY A 126 -14.52 19.87 -18.35
C GLY A 126 -15.33 18.96 -17.42
N ARG A 127 -16.45 18.41 -17.90
CA ARG A 127 -17.22 17.42 -17.16
C ARG A 127 -16.49 16.07 -17.19
N HIS A 128 -16.21 15.50 -16.03
CA HIS A 128 -15.39 14.27 -15.91
C HIS A 128 -16.02 13.07 -16.61
N ASP A 129 -17.35 12.96 -16.64
CA ASP A 129 -18.05 11.89 -17.36
C ASP A 129 -17.88 12.01 -18.88
N ILE A 130 -17.88 13.24 -19.42
CA ILE A 130 -17.66 13.51 -20.84
C ILE A 130 -16.20 13.32 -21.21
N LEU A 131 -15.27 13.82 -20.38
CA LEU A 131 -13.83 13.64 -20.56
C LEU A 131 -13.47 12.16 -20.59
N LYS A 132 -13.90 11.39 -19.58
CA LYS A 132 -13.67 9.95 -19.51
C LYS A 132 -14.25 9.24 -20.73
N ARG A 133 -15.48 9.58 -21.15
CA ARG A 133 -16.11 8.98 -22.35
C ARG A 133 -15.31 9.24 -23.63
N GLN A 134 -14.87 10.48 -23.87
CA GLN A 134 -14.07 10.78 -25.05
C GLN A 134 -12.73 10.04 -25.04
N ILE A 135 -12.06 9.97 -23.89
CA ILE A 135 -10.81 9.20 -23.74
C ILE A 135 -11.05 7.73 -24.07
N LEU A 136 -12.12 7.13 -23.54
CA LEU A 136 -12.45 5.73 -23.80
C LEU A 136 -12.76 5.46 -25.28
N GLU A 137 -13.51 6.33 -25.96
CA GLU A 137 -13.79 6.18 -27.40
C GLU A 137 -12.55 6.39 -28.27
N GLU A 138 -11.67 7.32 -27.91
CA GLU A 138 -10.37 7.51 -28.55
C GLU A 138 -9.50 6.24 -28.43
N MET A 139 -9.46 5.64 -27.23
CA MET A 139 -8.64 4.46 -26.95
C MET A 139 -9.26 3.15 -27.47
N LYS A 140 -10.57 3.07 -27.67
CA LYS A 140 -11.26 1.89 -28.19
C LYS A 140 -10.68 1.34 -29.48
N TYR A 141 -10.13 2.20 -30.33
CA TYR A 141 -9.49 1.84 -31.59
C TYR A 141 -7.96 1.98 -31.58
N LYS A 142 -7.41 2.71 -30.59
CA LYS A 142 -5.98 3.09 -30.53
C LYS A 142 -5.22 2.43 -29.39
N ALA A 143 -5.88 1.75 -28.46
CA ALA A 143 -5.26 0.85 -27.50
C ALA A 143 -5.24 -0.57 -28.09
N PRO A 144 -4.14 -1.04 -28.70
CA PRO A 144 -3.97 -2.45 -28.97
C PRO A 144 -4.16 -3.25 -27.68
N VAL A 145 -4.97 -4.30 -27.76
CA VAL A 145 -5.00 -5.36 -26.73
C VAL A 145 -3.59 -5.90 -26.49
N ASP A 146 -2.72 -5.86 -27.50
CA ASP A 146 -1.33 -6.35 -27.45
C ASP A 146 -0.44 -5.63 -26.43
N PHE A 147 -0.59 -4.32 -26.18
CA PHE A 147 0.25 -3.60 -25.20
C PHE A 147 -0.06 -4.00 -23.75
N THR A 148 -1.28 -4.44 -23.49
CA THR A 148 -1.73 -4.83 -22.15
C THR A 148 -1.31 -6.26 -21.82
N LEU A 149 -1.29 -7.10 -22.86
CA LEU A 149 -0.65 -8.41 -22.82
C LEU A 149 0.87 -8.30 -22.70
N GLU A 150 1.49 -7.24 -23.22
CA GLU A 150 2.93 -7.03 -23.09
C GLU A 150 3.35 -6.86 -21.62
N VAL A 151 2.75 -5.94 -20.85
CA VAL A 151 3.09 -5.77 -19.43
C VAL A 151 2.75 -7.03 -18.62
N ALA A 152 1.56 -7.60 -18.81
CA ALA A 152 1.20 -8.83 -18.11
C ALA A 152 2.18 -9.98 -18.43
N SER A 153 2.63 -10.10 -19.69
CA SER A 153 3.52 -11.18 -20.12
C SER A 153 4.95 -11.03 -19.58
N GLN A 154 5.38 -9.80 -19.25
CA GLN A 154 6.66 -9.55 -18.59
C GLN A 154 6.67 -10.04 -17.12
N PHE A 155 5.58 -9.82 -16.37
CA PHE A 155 5.54 -10.08 -14.91
C PHE A 155 4.89 -11.42 -14.52
N ALA A 156 3.98 -11.95 -15.35
CA ALA A 156 3.33 -13.23 -15.11
C ALA A 156 4.31 -14.40 -14.83
N PRO A 157 5.48 -14.52 -15.51
CA PRO A 157 6.44 -15.58 -15.23
C PRO A 157 6.97 -15.60 -13.79
N ALA A 158 6.99 -14.46 -13.09
CA ALA A 158 7.48 -14.36 -11.72
C ALA A 158 6.38 -14.56 -10.66
N ALA A 159 5.10 -14.68 -11.05
CA ALA A 159 3.96 -14.64 -10.13
C ALA A 159 4.04 -15.70 -9.02
N SER A 160 4.34 -16.96 -9.37
CA SER A 160 4.42 -18.06 -8.41
C SER A 160 5.58 -17.89 -7.42
N ALA A 161 6.77 -17.54 -7.91
CA ALA A 161 7.91 -17.28 -7.03
C ALA A 161 7.67 -16.06 -6.13
N MET A 162 7.07 -14.99 -6.65
CA MET A 162 6.72 -13.82 -5.83
C MET A 162 5.71 -14.17 -4.74
N LYS A 163 4.72 -15.02 -5.02
CA LYS A 163 3.77 -15.51 -4.01
C LYS A 163 4.48 -16.25 -2.87
N GLU A 164 5.31 -17.24 -3.20
CA GLU A 164 6.02 -18.03 -2.19
C GLU A 164 7.04 -17.19 -1.41
N ALA A 165 7.72 -16.25 -2.08
CA ALA A 165 8.63 -15.32 -1.42
C ALA A 165 7.90 -14.34 -0.48
N HIS A 166 6.75 -13.82 -0.88
CA HIS A 166 5.90 -12.99 -0.03
C HIS A 166 5.47 -13.77 1.22
N ALA A 167 5.02 -15.01 1.06
CA ALA A 167 4.63 -15.90 2.16
C ALA A 167 5.80 -16.15 3.12
N ALA A 168 6.96 -16.53 2.57
CA ALA A 168 8.16 -16.81 3.34
C ALA A 168 8.68 -15.56 4.08
N MET A 169 8.73 -14.40 3.42
CA MET A 169 9.15 -13.13 4.03
C MET A 169 8.26 -12.77 5.21
N THR A 170 6.93 -12.74 5.00
CA THR A 170 5.95 -12.40 6.04
C THR A 170 6.02 -13.39 7.21
N MET A 171 6.18 -14.68 6.93
CA MET A 171 6.35 -15.72 7.95
C MET A 171 7.60 -15.47 8.80
N LEU A 172 8.75 -15.38 8.14
CA LEU A 172 10.04 -15.33 8.79
C LEU A 172 10.19 -14.02 9.58
N GLU A 173 9.66 -12.90 9.08
CA GLU A 173 9.73 -11.61 9.78
C GLU A 173 8.85 -11.57 11.03
N ASN A 174 7.60 -12.06 10.95
CA ASN A 174 6.73 -12.17 12.12
C ASN A 174 7.34 -13.10 13.18
N VAL A 175 7.93 -14.22 12.76
CA VAL A 175 8.62 -15.14 13.67
C VAL A 175 9.91 -14.53 14.23
N ARG A 176 10.68 -13.76 13.45
CA ARG A 176 11.89 -13.04 13.89
C ARG A 176 11.58 -12.11 15.06
N LYS A 177 10.54 -11.27 14.91
CA LYS A 177 10.10 -10.31 15.94
C LYS A 177 9.80 -11.00 17.28
N LEU A 178 9.22 -12.20 17.26
CA LEU A 178 8.95 -13.00 18.46
C LEU A 178 10.20 -13.72 18.99
N TYR A 179 11.03 -14.25 18.09
CA TYR A 179 12.28 -14.92 18.41
C TYR A 179 13.22 -14.01 19.17
N ASP A 180 13.46 -12.78 18.70
CA ASP A 180 14.40 -11.84 19.33
C ASP A 180 13.95 -11.46 20.75
N LYS A 181 12.64 -11.25 20.95
CA LYS A 181 12.07 -11.01 22.28
C LYS A 181 12.26 -12.23 23.19
N ARG A 182 12.02 -13.45 22.68
CA ARG A 182 12.21 -14.69 23.44
C ARG A 182 13.67 -14.83 23.87
N GLU A 183 14.62 -14.67 22.97
CA GLU A 183 16.05 -14.80 23.28
C GLU A 183 16.53 -13.75 24.29
N ALA A 184 16.00 -12.51 24.22
CA ALA A 184 16.29 -11.48 25.22
C ALA A 184 15.81 -11.89 26.63
N HIS A 185 14.62 -12.48 26.74
CA HIS A 185 14.13 -13.01 28.00
C HIS A 185 14.96 -14.20 28.49
N LEU A 186 15.35 -15.14 27.61
CA LEU A 186 16.21 -16.27 27.98
C LEU A 186 17.59 -15.82 28.49
N GLN A 187 18.16 -14.78 27.88
CA GLN A 187 19.40 -14.17 28.36
C GLN A 187 19.21 -13.57 29.75
N ALA A 188 18.10 -12.85 29.99
CA ALA A 188 17.79 -12.31 31.31
C ALA A 188 17.62 -13.41 32.38
N VAL A 189 17.04 -14.56 32.03
CA VAL A 189 16.96 -15.73 32.94
C VAL A 189 18.35 -16.23 33.30
N LEU A 190 19.24 -16.41 32.32
CA LEU A 190 20.62 -16.84 32.56
C LEU A 190 21.38 -15.85 33.46
N ASP A 191 21.21 -14.54 33.23
CA ASP A 191 21.87 -13.51 34.03
C ASP A 191 21.35 -13.50 35.48
N LEU A 192 20.06 -13.73 35.68
CA LEU A 192 19.46 -13.92 37.01
C LEU A 192 19.97 -15.19 37.69
N GLN A 193 20.15 -16.29 36.94
CA GLN A 193 20.73 -17.53 37.45
C GLN A 193 22.19 -17.35 37.89
N LYS A 194 22.99 -16.62 37.10
CA LYS A 194 24.34 -16.21 37.49
C LYS A 194 24.33 -15.31 38.72
N ALA A 195 23.37 -14.39 38.84
CA ALA A 195 23.20 -13.56 40.03
C ALA A 195 22.82 -14.38 41.27
N MET A 196 22.07 -15.49 41.13
CA MET A 196 21.82 -16.42 42.23
C MET A 196 23.12 -17.06 42.71
N ARG A 197 23.95 -17.56 41.80
CA ARG A 197 25.31 -18.02 42.15
C ARG A 197 26.08 -16.94 42.89
N ASP A 198 26.12 -15.72 42.35
CA ASP A 198 26.90 -14.62 42.93
C ASP A 198 26.36 -14.17 44.30
N ALA A 199 25.07 -14.41 44.58
CA ALA A 199 24.49 -14.16 45.88
C ALA A 199 25.06 -15.07 46.99
N ALA A 200 25.58 -16.25 46.65
CA ALA A 200 26.31 -17.10 47.59
C ALA A 200 27.63 -16.45 48.07
N GLY A 201 28.17 -15.49 47.32
CA GLY A 201 29.25 -14.59 47.75
C GLY A 201 30.55 -15.30 48.19
N ASP A 202 31.28 -14.65 49.09
CA ASP A 202 32.54 -15.14 49.69
C ASP A 202 32.31 -16.14 50.84
N ILE A 203 31.12 -16.77 50.94
CA ILE A 203 30.85 -17.78 51.97
C ILE A 203 31.86 -18.94 51.91
N GLY A 204 32.39 -19.23 50.71
CA GLY A 204 33.49 -20.19 50.53
C GLY A 204 34.80 -19.81 51.25
N ALA A 205 35.01 -18.53 51.57
CA ALA A 205 36.15 -18.10 52.40
C ALA A 205 35.93 -18.44 53.89
N ILE A 206 34.68 -18.42 54.36
CA ILE A 206 34.31 -18.79 55.74
C ILE A 206 34.30 -20.32 55.93
N ILE A 207 33.93 -21.04 54.86
CA ILE A 207 33.90 -22.51 54.80
C ILE A 207 34.89 -22.98 53.73
N PRO A 208 36.21 -22.94 54.01
CA PRO A 208 37.20 -23.40 53.05
C PRO A 208 37.01 -24.91 52.80
N PHE A 209 36.73 -25.27 51.56
CA PHE A 209 36.61 -26.65 51.11
C PHE A 209 37.70 -27.01 50.07
N ARG A 210 38.46 -26.02 49.60
CA ARG A 210 39.63 -26.20 48.72
C ARG A 210 40.92 -25.99 49.52
N ASN A 211 41.92 -26.86 49.29
CA ASN A 211 43.17 -26.90 50.06
C ASN A 211 44.01 -25.59 50.05
N ARG A 212 43.74 -24.62 49.17
CA ARG A 212 44.45 -23.33 49.11
C ARG A 212 43.93 -22.28 50.11
N ASP A 213 42.74 -22.47 50.69
CA ASP A 213 42.07 -21.44 51.51
C ASP A 213 42.29 -21.62 53.02
N LEU A 214 43.08 -22.62 53.42
CA LEU A 214 43.35 -23.00 54.82
C LEU A 214 44.25 -22.00 55.58
N ALA A 215 44.75 -20.94 54.94
CA ALA A 215 45.65 -19.97 55.54
C ALA A 215 44.94 -18.85 56.35
N GLN A 216 43.61 -18.81 56.36
CA GLN A 216 42.85 -17.77 57.07
C GLN A 216 42.50 -18.19 58.50
N SER A 217 42.72 -17.28 59.47
CA SER A 217 42.46 -17.53 60.89
C SER A 217 40.97 -17.64 61.24
N GLN A 218 40.06 -17.07 60.45
CA GLN A 218 38.63 -16.94 60.77
C GLN A 218 37.74 -17.86 59.94
N THR A 219 37.91 -19.17 60.08
CA THR A 219 37.12 -20.16 59.32
C THR A 219 36.40 -21.14 60.23
N VAL A 220 35.31 -21.74 59.74
CA VAL A 220 34.57 -22.78 60.47
C VAL A 220 35.49 -23.91 60.89
N LEU A 221 36.38 -24.37 59.99
CA LEU A 221 37.32 -25.45 60.28
C LEU A 221 38.31 -25.08 61.40
N ASN A 222 38.79 -23.83 61.42
CA ASN A 222 39.73 -23.37 62.45
C ASN A 222 39.06 -23.34 63.84
N VAL A 223 37.84 -22.78 63.92
CA VAL A 223 37.08 -22.70 65.17
C VAL A 223 36.77 -24.10 65.72
N VAL A 224 36.38 -25.04 64.85
CA VAL A 224 36.09 -26.43 65.24
C VAL A 224 37.36 -27.16 65.69
N ALA A 225 38.47 -27.03 64.95
CA ALA A 225 39.73 -27.70 65.28
C ALA A 225 40.32 -27.25 66.63
N ARG A 226 40.10 -25.98 67.01
CA ARG A 226 40.57 -25.42 68.31
C ARG A 226 39.62 -25.67 69.47
N TYR A 227 38.42 -26.19 69.22
CA TYR A 227 37.41 -26.43 70.27
C TYR A 227 37.90 -27.37 71.40
N PRO A 228 38.59 -28.51 71.13
CA PRO A 228 39.08 -29.37 72.21
C PRO A 228 40.07 -28.66 73.14
N HIS A 229 40.93 -27.79 72.60
CA HIS A 229 41.86 -26.99 73.40
C HIS A 229 41.13 -25.95 74.25
N TYR A 230 40.07 -25.34 73.72
CA TYR A 230 39.19 -24.46 74.48
C TYR A 230 38.51 -25.18 75.66
N VAL A 231 38.01 -26.41 75.46
CA VAL A 231 37.41 -27.22 76.54
C VAL A 231 38.44 -27.50 77.63
N ALA A 232 39.66 -27.91 77.28
CA ALA A 232 40.73 -28.15 78.25
C ALA A 232 41.10 -26.90 79.07
N MET A 233 41.18 -25.73 78.43
CA MET A 233 41.40 -24.46 79.13
C MET A 233 40.24 -24.11 80.09
N MET A 234 39.01 -24.36 79.66
CA MET A 234 37.82 -24.15 80.49
C MET A 234 37.77 -25.06 81.71
N GLU A 235 38.11 -26.34 81.56
CA GLU A 235 38.15 -27.31 82.66
C GLU A 235 39.27 -26.94 83.64
N ALA A 236 40.45 -26.56 83.15
CA ALA A 236 41.57 -26.13 83.99
C ALA A 236 41.23 -24.90 84.86
N ASP A 237 40.56 -23.88 84.28
CA ASP A 237 40.13 -22.69 85.04
C ASP A 237 38.89 -22.95 85.93
N ALA A 238 38.18 -24.08 85.76
CA ALA A 238 36.98 -24.44 86.54
C ALA A 238 37.29 -25.27 87.81
N TYR A 239 38.41 -26.01 87.82
CA TYR A 239 38.84 -26.87 88.94
C TYR A 239 40.14 -26.36 89.57
N LEU A 240 40.08 -25.20 90.23
CA LEU A 240 41.21 -24.58 90.92
C LEU A 240 41.36 -25.08 92.37
N GLU A 241 42.59 -25.36 92.80
CA GLU A 241 42.88 -25.63 94.22
C GLU A 241 42.81 -24.35 95.07
N LYS A 242 42.78 -24.48 96.40
CA LYS A 242 42.72 -23.33 97.31
C LYS A 242 44.00 -22.50 97.13
N ASP A 243 43.83 -21.22 96.79
CA ASP A 243 44.87 -20.20 96.49
C ASP A 243 45.38 -20.15 95.03
N GLU A 244 44.74 -20.88 94.09
CA GLU A 244 45.02 -20.74 92.64
C GLU A 244 44.12 -19.70 91.94
N TYR A 245 44.64 -19.06 90.89
CA TYR A 245 43.93 -18.08 90.06
C TYR A 245 43.74 -18.60 88.63
N PRO A 246 42.64 -18.26 87.94
CA PRO A 246 42.42 -18.63 86.54
C PRO A 246 43.58 -18.19 85.64
N ALA A 247 44.14 -19.12 84.86
CA ALA A 247 45.31 -18.89 84.01
C ALA A 247 44.93 -18.61 82.54
N TYR A 248 43.72 -19.01 82.11
CA TYR A 248 43.32 -19.02 80.71
C TYR A 248 42.20 -18.04 80.35
N THR A 249 41.82 -17.16 81.28
CA THR A 249 40.67 -16.23 81.11
C THR A 249 40.72 -15.42 79.81
N ALA A 250 41.89 -14.92 79.42
CA ALA A 250 42.07 -14.14 78.19
C ALA A 250 41.96 -15.00 76.92
N GLN A 251 42.57 -16.21 76.90
CA GLN A 251 42.49 -17.12 75.76
C GLN A 251 41.07 -17.67 75.56
N ILE A 252 40.36 -17.98 76.65
CA ILE A 252 38.95 -18.42 76.64
C ILE A 252 38.05 -17.33 76.06
N ALA A 253 38.24 -16.07 76.49
CA ALA A 253 37.48 -14.93 75.97
C ALA A 253 37.74 -14.69 74.48
N SER A 254 39.01 -14.74 74.05
CA SER A 254 39.42 -14.58 72.65
C SER A 254 38.80 -15.65 71.74
N TYR A 255 38.88 -16.93 72.13
CA TYR A 255 38.25 -18.01 71.35
C TYR A 255 36.72 -17.85 71.26
N ARG A 256 36.04 -17.49 72.37
CA ARG A 256 34.59 -17.26 72.37
C ARG A 256 34.18 -16.14 71.42
N ASP A 257 34.94 -15.04 71.40
CA ASP A 257 34.68 -13.90 70.53
C ASP A 257 34.86 -14.27 69.05
N GLU A 258 35.96 -14.97 68.73
CA GLU A 258 36.24 -15.47 67.38
C GLU A 258 35.16 -16.45 66.90
N ALA A 259 34.82 -17.45 67.72
CA ALA A 259 33.81 -18.44 67.40
C ALA A 259 32.42 -17.82 67.17
N ARG A 260 32.04 -16.84 67.99
CA ARG A 260 30.78 -16.07 67.81
C ARG A 260 30.82 -15.23 66.54
N THR A 261 31.93 -14.58 66.25
CA THR A 261 32.09 -13.74 65.07
C THR A 261 31.96 -14.57 63.79
N VAL A 262 32.73 -15.64 63.66
CA VAL A 262 32.69 -16.54 62.49
C VAL A 262 31.30 -17.13 62.30
N THR A 263 30.68 -17.62 63.38
CA THR A 263 29.38 -18.31 63.30
C THR A 263 28.23 -17.33 63.00
N SER A 264 28.23 -16.15 63.63
CA SER A 264 27.21 -15.13 63.36
C SER A 264 27.33 -14.56 61.96
N GLU A 265 28.56 -14.36 61.47
CA GLU A 265 28.80 -13.88 60.11
C GLU A 265 28.38 -14.92 59.07
N LEU A 266 28.72 -16.19 59.25
CA LEU A 266 28.26 -17.28 58.40
C LEU A 266 26.73 -17.31 58.30
N PHE A 267 26.05 -17.36 59.44
CA PHE A 267 24.59 -17.44 59.48
C PHE A 267 23.94 -16.21 58.83
N ARG A 268 24.47 -15.01 59.14
CA ARG A 268 23.98 -13.76 58.56
C ARG A 268 24.14 -13.72 57.05
N GLN A 269 25.32 -14.09 56.53
CA GLN A 269 25.57 -14.12 55.10
C GLN A 269 24.72 -15.17 54.39
N SER A 270 24.64 -16.39 54.92
CA SER A 270 23.84 -17.49 54.38
C SER A 270 22.36 -17.13 54.27
N MET A 271 21.77 -16.61 55.36
CA MET A 271 20.37 -16.19 55.37
C MET A 271 20.09 -15.06 54.37
N LEU A 272 20.99 -14.07 54.26
CA LEU A 272 20.83 -12.97 53.29
C LEU A 272 20.93 -13.47 51.86
N ALA A 273 21.86 -14.39 51.60
CA ALA A 273 22.02 -15.04 50.31
C ALA A 273 20.81 -15.89 49.93
N LEU A 274 20.21 -16.64 50.87
CA LEU A 274 18.99 -17.42 50.62
C LEU A 274 17.80 -16.53 50.25
N ARG A 275 17.61 -15.40 50.96
CA ARG A 275 16.56 -14.43 50.60
C ARG A 275 16.79 -13.83 49.21
N ARG A 276 18.05 -13.60 48.83
CA ARG A 276 18.40 -13.15 47.48
C ARG A 276 18.09 -14.22 46.44
N HIS A 277 18.43 -15.48 46.69
CA HIS A 277 18.08 -16.62 45.81
C HIS A 277 16.57 -16.65 45.55
N GLN A 278 15.75 -16.68 46.61
CA GLN A 278 14.28 -16.73 46.48
C GLN A 278 13.72 -15.56 45.66
N ASN A 279 14.27 -14.34 45.83
CA ASN A 279 13.85 -13.19 45.05
C ASN A 279 14.25 -13.28 43.58
N LEU A 280 15.49 -13.70 43.31
CA LEU A 280 16.06 -13.84 41.98
C LEU A 280 15.41 -14.99 41.21
N GLU A 281 15.15 -16.13 41.86
CA GLU A 281 14.42 -17.27 41.30
C GLU A 281 13.03 -16.84 40.84
N ARG A 282 12.26 -16.14 41.69
CA ARG A 282 10.93 -15.65 41.31
C ARG A 282 11.00 -14.79 40.03
N ARG A 283 11.98 -13.87 39.96
CA ARG A 283 12.19 -13.04 38.77
C ARG A 283 12.60 -13.87 37.56
N ALA A 284 13.46 -14.87 37.74
CA ALA A 284 13.91 -15.76 36.68
C ALA A 284 12.74 -16.60 36.13
N LEU A 285 11.87 -17.12 36.99
CA LEU A 285 10.66 -17.84 36.59
C LEU A 285 9.65 -16.93 35.87
N GLU A 286 9.50 -15.68 36.31
CA GLU A 286 8.67 -14.68 35.61
C GLU A 286 9.18 -14.40 34.19
N GLU A 287 10.49 -14.20 34.02
CA GLU A 287 11.13 -13.98 32.71
C GLU A 287 11.06 -15.25 31.83
N LEU A 288 11.26 -16.43 32.40
CA LEU A 288 11.14 -17.71 31.70
C LEU A 288 9.71 -17.94 31.19
N GLY A 289 8.70 -17.61 31.99
CA GLY A 289 7.29 -17.68 31.58
C GLY A 289 6.93 -16.67 30.46
N LYS A 290 7.61 -15.51 30.39
CA LYS A 290 7.48 -14.60 29.24
C LYS A 290 8.08 -15.21 27.98
N ALA A 291 9.26 -15.82 28.08
CA ALA A 291 9.91 -16.52 26.97
C ALA A 291 9.05 -17.69 26.45
N GLU A 292 8.44 -18.47 27.36
CA GLU A 292 7.56 -19.58 27.00
C GLU A 292 6.31 -19.10 26.24
N ARG A 293 5.66 -18.01 26.71
CA ARG A 293 4.50 -17.43 26.01
C ARG A 293 4.84 -16.95 24.60
N LEU A 294 5.96 -16.26 24.42
CA LEU A 294 6.43 -15.83 23.09
C LEU A 294 6.72 -17.02 22.18
N ASN A 295 7.23 -18.12 22.75
CA ASN A 295 7.48 -19.36 22.01
C ASN A 295 6.17 -20.05 21.57
N GLU A 296 5.11 -20.00 22.38
CA GLU A 296 3.77 -20.48 21.97
C GLU A 296 3.12 -19.57 20.93
N GLU A 297 3.26 -18.26 21.08
CA GLU A 297 2.79 -17.28 20.08
C GLU A 297 3.48 -17.52 18.73
N MET A 298 4.78 -17.81 18.73
CA MET A 298 5.52 -18.20 17.54
C MET A 298 4.93 -19.44 16.86
N ARG A 299 4.56 -20.49 17.62
CA ARG A 299 3.87 -21.66 17.06
C ARG A 299 2.52 -21.30 16.47
N ALA A 300 1.76 -20.42 17.12
CA ALA A 300 0.44 -20.00 16.66
C ALA A 300 0.53 -19.23 15.34
N VAL A 301 1.47 -18.28 15.22
CA VAL A 301 1.76 -17.55 13.98
C VAL A 301 2.13 -18.52 12.86
N ILE A 302 3.00 -19.50 13.16
CA ILE A 302 3.42 -20.49 12.18
C ILE A 302 2.23 -21.32 11.65
N ALA A 303 1.32 -21.72 12.54
CA ALA A 303 0.15 -22.52 12.16
C ALA A 303 -0.93 -21.72 11.40
N GLN A 304 -1.03 -20.40 11.64
CA GLN A 304 -2.04 -19.55 10.99
C GLN A 304 -1.64 -19.14 9.56
N ASN A 305 -0.34 -19.03 9.27
CA ASN A 305 0.14 -18.47 8.01
C ASN A 305 -0.08 -19.38 6.78
N GLU A 306 -0.50 -20.64 6.97
CA GLU A 306 -0.83 -21.55 5.86
C GLU A 306 -2.15 -21.18 5.13
N GLN A 307 -2.96 -20.23 5.64
CA GLN A 307 -4.33 -20.00 5.15
C GLN A 307 -4.62 -18.61 4.56
N GLN A 308 -3.65 -17.68 4.45
CA GLN A 308 -3.99 -16.25 4.23
C GLN A 308 -3.65 -15.62 2.87
N LEU A 309 -3.11 -16.35 1.90
CA LEU A 309 -2.78 -15.75 0.59
C LEU A 309 -3.84 -16.07 -0.48
N ASN A 310 -5.04 -15.48 -0.34
CA ASN A 310 -5.91 -15.27 -1.51
C ASN A 310 -5.26 -14.16 -2.34
N SER A 311 -4.46 -14.54 -3.34
CA SER A 311 -3.53 -13.59 -3.95
C SER A 311 -3.76 -13.43 -5.45
N GLY A 312 -3.70 -12.18 -5.93
CA GLY A 312 -3.66 -11.83 -7.35
C GLY A 312 -2.60 -12.60 -8.13
N TYR A 313 -1.52 -13.05 -7.48
CA TYR A 313 -0.52 -13.94 -8.06
C TYR A 313 -1.14 -15.20 -8.70
N ASP A 314 -2.03 -15.90 -7.98
CA ASP A 314 -2.68 -17.13 -8.48
C ASP A 314 -3.61 -16.84 -9.65
N ARG A 315 -4.29 -15.68 -9.63
CA ARG A 315 -5.22 -15.25 -10.70
C ARG A 315 -4.45 -14.88 -11.98
N VAL A 316 -3.33 -14.17 -11.85
CA VAL A 316 -2.42 -13.86 -12.96
C VAL A 316 -1.84 -15.15 -13.54
N GLN A 317 -1.39 -16.09 -12.71
CA GLN A 317 -0.83 -17.37 -13.18
C GLN A 317 -1.85 -18.22 -13.94
N LYS A 318 -3.11 -18.26 -13.49
CA LYS A 318 -4.19 -19.02 -14.14
C LYS A 318 -4.61 -18.40 -15.47
N SER A 319 -4.45 -17.09 -15.62
CA SER A 319 -4.74 -16.37 -16.85
C SER A 319 -3.69 -16.75 -17.89
N LYS A 320 -4.09 -17.45 -18.96
CA LYS A 320 -3.19 -17.80 -20.06
C LYS A 320 -2.79 -16.54 -20.83
N VAL A 321 -1.76 -15.84 -20.39
CA VAL A 321 -1.25 -14.63 -21.04
C VAL A 321 -0.48 -15.01 -22.31
N PRO A 322 -0.92 -14.61 -23.51
CA PRO A 322 -0.16 -14.83 -24.75
C PRO A 322 1.16 -14.06 -24.73
N GLY A 323 2.23 -14.66 -25.27
CA GLY A 323 3.52 -13.97 -25.41
C GLY A 323 4.39 -13.93 -24.14
N THR A 324 4.05 -14.67 -23.08
CA THR A 324 4.93 -14.86 -21.92
C THR A 324 6.32 -15.28 -22.37
N ALA A 325 7.31 -14.44 -22.10
CA ALA A 325 8.69 -14.69 -22.46
C ALA A 325 9.17 -16.03 -21.89
N ALA A 326 10.06 -16.70 -22.62
CA ALA A 326 10.71 -17.91 -22.13
C ALA A 326 11.57 -17.54 -20.90
N GLY A 327 11.22 -18.06 -19.72
CA GLY A 327 11.92 -17.79 -18.47
C GLY A 327 10.95 -17.60 -17.31
N SER A 328 10.50 -18.71 -16.74
CA SER A 328 9.85 -18.74 -15.43
C SER A 328 10.79 -19.44 -14.45
N PRO A 329 10.74 -19.09 -13.16
CA PRO A 329 11.39 -19.88 -12.12
C PRO A 329 11.00 -21.35 -12.27
N SER A 330 11.99 -22.23 -12.25
CA SER A 330 11.80 -23.67 -12.29
C SER A 330 10.97 -24.13 -11.10
N ALA A 331 10.29 -25.27 -11.23
CA ALA A 331 9.56 -25.87 -10.11
C ALA A 331 10.47 -26.11 -8.89
N ALA A 332 11.77 -26.35 -9.11
CA ALA A 332 12.75 -26.50 -8.05
C ALA A 332 13.03 -25.17 -7.30
N GLU A 333 13.05 -24.03 -8.00
CA GLU A 333 13.25 -22.70 -7.40
C GLU A 333 12.01 -22.26 -6.61
N VAL A 334 10.80 -22.49 -7.14
CA VAL A 334 9.55 -22.23 -6.42
C VAL A 334 9.46 -23.08 -5.16
N SER A 335 9.80 -24.37 -5.24
CA SER A 335 9.82 -25.25 -4.06
C SER A 335 10.86 -24.83 -3.01
N GLN A 336 11.98 -24.21 -3.42
CA GLN A 336 12.96 -23.68 -2.48
C GLN A 336 12.41 -22.50 -1.67
N LEU A 337 11.59 -21.64 -2.28
CA LEU A 337 10.94 -20.53 -1.59
C LEU A 337 9.91 -21.03 -0.56
N GLU A 338 9.11 -22.02 -0.93
CA GLU A 338 8.17 -22.68 -0.02
C GLU A 338 8.91 -23.28 1.18
N GLN A 339 10.02 -23.98 0.94
CA GLN A 339 10.88 -24.54 1.99
C GLN A 339 11.49 -23.46 2.89
N ALA A 340 11.85 -22.30 2.35
CA ALA A 340 12.37 -21.18 3.14
C ALA A 340 11.32 -20.72 4.17
N GLY A 341 10.05 -20.59 3.78
CA GLY A 341 8.96 -20.29 4.71
C GLY A 341 8.72 -21.40 5.75
N GLN A 342 8.67 -22.66 5.31
CA GLN A 342 8.47 -23.82 6.19
C GLN A 342 9.60 -24.03 7.20
N SER A 343 10.81 -23.56 6.89
CA SER A 343 11.96 -23.65 7.79
C SER A 343 11.73 -22.93 9.14
N ALA A 344 10.79 -21.97 9.20
CA ALA A 344 10.35 -21.33 10.43
C ALA A 344 9.84 -22.32 11.49
N GLN A 345 9.31 -23.49 11.08
CA GLN A 345 8.83 -24.55 11.97
C GLN A 345 9.94 -25.11 12.90
N GLN A 346 11.20 -24.87 12.57
CA GLN A 346 12.37 -25.31 13.36
C GLN A 346 12.71 -24.36 14.51
N LEU A 347 12.15 -23.14 14.53
CA LEU A 347 12.51 -22.09 15.49
C LEU A 347 11.82 -22.22 16.86
N PRO A 348 10.56 -22.69 16.98
CA PRO A 348 9.94 -22.93 18.27
C PRO A 348 10.63 -24.03 19.08
N MET A 349 10.91 -23.75 20.34
CA MET A 349 11.54 -24.70 21.27
C MET A 349 10.52 -25.62 21.92
N ALA A 350 10.89 -26.88 22.21
CA ALA A 350 10.02 -27.84 22.89
C ALA A 350 9.54 -27.32 24.26
N ARG A 351 8.25 -27.54 24.59
CA ARG A 351 7.63 -27.11 25.87
C ARG A 351 8.37 -27.65 27.09
N GLU A 352 8.80 -28.90 27.01
CA GLU A 352 9.56 -29.60 28.05
C GLU A 352 10.91 -28.94 28.36
N TRP A 353 11.46 -28.13 27.44
CA TRP A 353 12.70 -27.40 27.71
C TRP A 353 12.47 -26.30 28.77
N PHE A 354 11.35 -25.57 28.68
CA PHE A 354 11.02 -24.51 29.64
C PHE A 354 10.73 -25.09 31.02
N ALA A 355 9.97 -26.19 31.07
CA ALA A 355 9.70 -26.91 32.32
C ALA A 355 11.00 -27.36 33.01
N ARG A 356 11.91 -27.99 32.27
CA ARG A 356 13.22 -28.40 32.80
C ARG A 356 14.07 -27.23 33.30
N TYR A 357 14.03 -26.09 32.61
CA TYR A 357 14.79 -24.92 33.06
C TYR A 357 14.16 -24.30 34.33
N ALA A 358 12.84 -24.30 34.45
CA ALA A 358 12.15 -23.88 35.68
C ALA A 358 12.53 -24.79 36.87
N GLU A 359 12.58 -26.11 36.65
CA GLU A 359 13.03 -27.08 37.65
C GLU A 359 14.49 -26.85 38.04
N GLU A 360 15.38 -26.54 37.09
CA GLU A 360 16.79 -26.23 37.34
C GLU A 360 16.97 -24.98 38.23
N LEU A 361 16.22 -23.90 37.95
CA LEU A 361 16.22 -22.67 38.75
C LEU A 361 15.74 -22.94 40.18
N SER A 362 14.64 -23.70 40.30
CA SER A 362 14.07 -24.08 41.61
C SER A 362 15.03 -24.99 42.38
N ALA A 363 15.70 -25.90 41.69
CA ALA A 363 16.70 -26.78 42.28
C ALA A 363 17.93 -26.00 42.80
N GLN A 364 18.33 -24.90 42.15
CA GLN A 364 19.42 -24.07 42.65
C GLN A 364 19.08 -23.45 44.01
N THR A 365 17.91 -22.81 44.13
CA THR A 365 17.46 -22.25 45.42
C THR A 365 17.27 -23.34 46.46
N ALA A 366 16.68 -24.49 46.10
CA ALA A 366 16.49 -25.60 47.03
C ALA A 366 17.83 -26.17 47.54
N ASN A 367 18.82 -26.34 46.67
CA ASN A 367 20.16 -26.77 47.07
C ASN A 367 20.84 -25.74 47.99
N TYR A 368 20.62 -24.44 47.76
CA TYR A 368 21.13 -23.39 48.64
C TYR A 368 20.39 -23.35 49.99
N ALA A 369 19.07 -23.60 50.00
CA ALA A 369 18.28 -23.69 51.23
C ALA A 369 18.73 -24.87 52.11
N SER A 370 19.09 -26.00 51.51
CA SER A 370 19.70 -27.13 52.23
C SER A 370 21.02 -26.73 52.88
N PHE A 371 21.87 -25.98 52.17
CA PHE A 371 23.10 -25.43 52.74
C PHE A 371 22.83 -24.47 53.91
N ASP A 372 21.85 -23.56 53.77
CA ASP A 372 21.47 -22.62 54.84
C ASP A 372 20.96 -23.32 56.10
N ALA A 373 20.21 -24.43 55.94
CA ALA A 373 19.77 -25.26 57.06
C ALA A 373 20.94 -25.89 57.83
N GLU A 374 21.96 -26.39 57.12
CA GLU A 374 23.19 -26.89 57.75
C GLU A 374 23.98 -25.77 58.46
N ALA A 375 23.98 -24.55 57.91
CA ALA A 375 24.62 -23.40 58.54
C ALA A 375 23.93 -23.03 59.87
N ALA A 376 22.59 -23.10 59.90
CA ALA A 376 21.81 -22.92 61.13
C ALA A 376 22.06 -24.04 62.15
N GLY A 377 22.15 -25.29 61.69
CA GLY A 377 22.50 -26.45 62.51
C GLY A 377 23.87 -26.30 63.18
N PHE A 378 24.88 -25.91 62.41
CA PHE A 378 26.22 -25.60 62.92
C PHE A 378 26.19 -24.47 63.96
N GLN A 379 25.46 -23.38 63.70
CA GLN A 379 25.32 -22.27 64.64
C GLN A 379 24.71 -22.72 65.98
N SER A 380 23.67 -23.54 65.93
CA SER A 380 23.03 -24.09 67.13
C SER A 380 24.02 -24.91 67.97
N SER A 381 24.79 -25.80 67.33
CA SER A 381 25.82 -26.59 67.98
C SER A 381 26.96 -25.75 68.56
N MET A 382 27.40 -24.72 67.84
CA MET A 382 28.42 -23.80 68.35
C MET A 382 27.92 -23.02 69.56
N ASN A 383 26.67 -22.53 69.53
CA ASN A 383 26.10 -21.81 70.67
C ASN A 383 25.99 -22.71 71.91
N ALA A 384 25.56 -23.96 71.76
CA ALA A 384 25.54 -24.94 72.85
C ALA A 384 26.94 -25.25 73.38
N ALA A 385 27.92 -25.38 72.48
CA ALA A 385 29.33 -25.60 72.81
C ALA A 385 29.92 -24.44 73.62
N LEU A 386 29.65 -23.19 73.22
CA LEU A 386 30.11 -22.00 73.95
C LEU A 386 29.36 -21.78 75.28
N ALA A 387 28.15 -22.32 75.44
CA ALA A 387 27.37 -22.30 76.67
C ALA A 387 27.77 -23.39 77.69
N GLY A 388 28.70 -24.29 77.32
CA GLY A 388 29.18 -25.37 78.20
C GLY A 388 28.32 -26.64 78.19
N SER A 389 27.34 -26.74 77.29
CA SER A 389 26.46 -27.91 77.16
C SER A 389 26.60 -28.63 75.80
N GLY A 390 27.66 -28.34 75.03
CA GLY A 390 27.86 -28.88 73.68
C GLY A 390 28.80 -30.08 73.63
N SER A 391 28.72 -30.86 72.54
CA SER A 391 29.56 -32.02 72.27
C SER A 391 30.55 -31.72 71.16
N ALA A 392 31.84 -32.03 71.38
CA ALA A 392 32.87 -31.89 70.36
C ALA A 392 32.60 -32.76 69.12
N ALA A 393 32.02 -33.96 69.32
CA ALA A 393 31.67 -34.86 68.24
C ALA A 393 30.54 -34.29 67.36
N LEU A 394 29.47 -33.79 67.98
CA LEU A 394 28.36 -33.14 67.27
C LEU A 394 28.80 -31.87 66.54
N LEU A 395 29.68 -31.07 67.15
CA LEU A 395 30.21 -29.86 66.52
C LEU A 395 31.03 -30.19 65.27
N THR A 396 31.85 -31.25 65.34
CA THR A 396 32.65 -31.74 64.22
C THR A 396 31.77 -32.31 63.11
N GLU A 397 30.74 -33.07 63.46
CA GLU A 397 29.77 -33.63 62.52
C GLU A 397 29.01 -32.53 61.76
N ASN A 398 28.44 -31.55 62.47
CA ASN A 398 27.68 -30.46 61.83
C ASN A 398 28.57 -29.56 60.97
N ALA A 399 29.84 -29.35 61.36
CA ALA A 399 30.80 -28.64 60.51
C ALA A 399 31.13 -29.43 59.22
N ALA A 400 31.20 -30.76 59.30
CA ALA A 400 31.41 -31.62 58.15
C ALA A 400 30.20 -31.61 57.20
N GLN A 401 28.97 -31.69 57.73
CA GLN A 401 27.73 -31.62 56.93
C GLN A 401 27.60 -30.27 56.23
N LEU A 402 27.83 -29.18 56.94
CA LEU A 402 27.88 -27.83 56.38
C LEU A 402 28.84 -27.73 55.19
N ARG A 403 30.07 -28.26 55.34
CA ARG A 403 31.08 -28.27 54.28
C ARG A 403 30.61 -29.08 53.07
N ILE A 404 30.05 -30.28 53.30
CA ILE A 404 29.55 -31.16 52.23
C ILE A 404 28.41 -30.47 51.48
N ALA A 405 27.46 -29.84 52.17
CA ALA A 405 26.34 -29.15 51.55
C ALA A 405 26.81 -27.98 50.67
N TYR A 406 27.77 -27.17 51.15
CA TYR A 406 28.36 -26.10 50.36
C TYR A 406 29.15 -26.60 49.15
N GLU A 407 29.94 -27.66 49.32
CA GLU A 407 30.71 -28.30 48.26
C GLU A 407 29.79 -28.83 47.14
N GLN A 408 28.67 -29.47 47.51
CA GLN A 408 27.66 -29.95 46.55
C GLN A 408 26.98 -28.81 45.79
N TYR A 409 26.73 -27.68 46.46
CA TYR A 409 26.19 -26.48 45.82
C TYR A 409 27.22 -25.86 44.85
N ASP A 410 28.46 -25.62 45.29
CA ASP A 410 29.53 -25.03 44.46
C ASP A 410 29.86 -25.90 43.24
N ALA A 411 29.89 -27.23 43.41
CA ALA A 411 30.15 -28.16 42.31
C ALA A 411 29.11 -28.08 41.18
N LYS A 412 27.86 -27.70 41.49
CA LYS A 412 26.79 -27.56 40.49
C LYS A 412 26.66 -26.14 39.96
N TYR A 413 26.73 -25.15 40.84
CA TYR A 413 26.35 -23.76 40.53
C TYR A 413 27.46 -22.73 40.69
N GLY A 414 28.61 -23.10 41.27
CA GLY A 414 29.77 -22.23 41.41
C GLY A 414 30.33 -21.76 40.07
N LEU A 415 31.44 -21.01 40.10
CA LEU A 415 32.03 -20.43 38.88
C LEU A 415 32.33 -21.46 37.78
N ASN A 416 32.70 -22.68 38.18
CA ASN A 416 32.95 -23.82 37.28
C ASN A 416 31.94 -24.96 37.51
N GLY A 417 30.76 -24.63 38.03
CA GLY A 417 29.72 -25.60 38.33
C GLY A 417 29.18 -26.26 37.05
N THR A 418 28.93 -27.57 37.12
CA THR A 418 28.52 -28.34 35.93
C THR A 418 27.23 -27.83 35.30
N VAL A 419 26.20 -27.57 36.11
CA VAL A 419 24.88 -27.11 35.64
C VAL A 419 24.98 -25.73 34.99
N MET A 420 25.72 -24.80 35.62
CA MET A 420 25.90 -23.44 35.07
C MET A 420 26.69 -23.43 33.77
N LEU A 421 27.72 -24.28 33.67
CA LEU A 421 28.53 -24.41 32.46
C LEU A 421 27.70 -24.99 31.31
N GLU A 422 26.97 -26.07 31.56
CA GLU A 422 26.08 -26.71 30.58
C GLU A 422 25.03 -25.72 30.06
N ARG A 423 24.34 -24.98 30.95
CA ARG A 423 23.32 -24.00 30.56
C ARG A 423 23.90 -22.84 29.75
N THR A 424 25.07 -22.33 30.17
CA THR A 424 25.74 -21.24 29.45
C THR A 424 26.16 -21.69 28.05
N GLN A 425 26.76 -22.87 27.92
CA GLN A 425 27.14 -23.44 26.63
C GLN A 425 25.94 -23.70 25.71
N GLU A 426 24.84 -24.20 26.26
CA GLU A 426 23.62 -24.44 25.48
C GLU A 426 23.05 -23.15 24.89
N LEU A 427 22.96 -22.07 25.68
CA LEU A 427 22.46 -20.77 25.20
C LEU A 427 23.45 -20.10 24.24
N GLU A 428 24.76 -20.18 24.50
CA GLU A 428 25.79 -19.65 23.59
C GLU A 428 25.79 -20.36 22.23
N ALA A 429 25.63 -21.68 22.20
CA ALA A 429 25.56 -22.46 20.96
C ALA A 429 24.36 -22.05 20.11
N ARG A 430 23.22 -21.74 20.74
CA ARG A 430 22.02 -21.23 20.04
C ARG A 430 22.24 -19.83 19.47
N GLN A 431 22.94 -18.98 20.22
CA GLN A 431 23.27 -17.62 19.80
C GLN A 431 24.35 -17.55 18.71
N ALA A 432 25.00 -18.65 18.33
CA ALA A 432 26.06 -18.65 17.32
C ALA A 432 25.54 -18.20 15.94
N SER A 433 24.41 -18.77 15.49
CA SER A 433 23.75 -18.37 14.23
C SER A 433 23.23 -16.93 14.29
N ASP A 434 22.83 -16.47 15.48
CA ASP A 434 22.37 -15.11 15.72
C ASP A 434 23.47 -14.06 15.54
N ARG A 435 24.73 -14.38 15.85
CA ARG A 435 25.85 -13.46 15.61
C ARG A 435 26.06 -13.19 14.14
N GLU A 436 26.01 -14.24 13.30
CA GLU A 436 26.13 -14.05 11.86
C GLU A 436 24.88 -13.37 11.29
N ARG A 437 23.68 -13.70 11.81
CA ARG A 437 22.42 -13.00 11.43
C ARG A 437 22.55 -11.50 11.69
N LYS A 438 22.89 -11.11 12.92
CA LYS A 438 23.05 -9.70 13.31
C LYS A 438 24.09 -8.96 12.49
N LYS A 439 25.13 -9.66 12.02
CA LYS A 439 26.12 -9.09 11.10
C LYS A 439 25.54 -8.81 9.71
N GLN A 440 24.67 -9.68 9.19
CA GLN A 440 23.96 -9.42 7.93
C GLN A 440 22.92 -8.30 8.11
N GLU A 441 22.18 -8.28 9.22
CA GLU A 441 21.24 -7.20 9.56
C GLU A 441 21.96 -5.84 9.67
N ALA A 442 23.12 -5.77 10.31
CA ALA A 442 23.91 -4.54 10.39
C ALA A 442 24.40 -4.05 9.01
N LYS A 443 24.76 -4.97 8.10
CA LYS A 443 25.08 -4.60 6.72
C LYS A 443 23.85 -4.11 5.97
N ALA A 444 22.70 -4.77 6.16
CA ALA A 444 21.43 -4.36 5.56
C ALA A 444 21.04 -2.96 6.04
N GLU A 445 21.20 -2.66 7.33
CA GLU A 445 20.97 -1.35 7.91
C GLU A 445 21.89 -0.28 7.31
N ALA A 446 23.20 -0.56 7.22
CA ALA A 446 24.14 0.35 6.58
C ALA A 446 23.76 0.62 5.11
N LYS A 447 23.41 -0.43 4.35
CA LYS A 447 22.98 -0.30 2.96
C LYS A 447 21.67 0.46 2.82
N TRP A 448 20.71 0.21 3.71
CA TRP A 448 19.44 0.92 3.77
C TRP A 448 19.64 2.41 4.05
N ASN A 449 20.55 2.76 4.95
CA ASN A 449 20.91 4.16 5.22
C ASN A 449 21.45 4.88 3.98
N ASP A 450 22.28 4.20 3.19
CA ASP A 450 22.78 4.75 1.92
C ASP A 450 21.66 4.92 0.89
N ILE A 451 20.75 3.96 0.78
CA ILE A 451 19.58 4.04 -0.10
C ILE A 451 18.64 5.16 0.33
N ARG A 452 18.34 5.29 1.62
CA ARG A 452 17.52 6.40 2.16
C ARG A 452 18.15 7.74 1.84
N ARG A 453 19.48 7.87 1.96
CA ARG A 453 20.19 9.09 1.55
C ARG A 453 20.06 9.36 0.05
N MET A 454 20.23 8.32 -0.78
CA MET A 454 20.07 8.41 -2.24
C MET A 454 18.65 8.87 -2.64
N LEU A 455 17.60 8.28 -2.06
CA LEU A 455 16.22 8.66 -2.32
C LEU A 455 15.87 10.04 -1.75
N HIS A 456 16.37 10.37 -0.55
CA HIS A 456 16.18 11.70 0.03
C HIS A 456 16.80 12.80 -0.84
N ASN A 457 17.97 12.54 -1.44
CA ASN A 457 18.62 13.49 -2.35
C ASN A 457 17.78 13.82 -3.59
N LEU A 458 16.86 12.94 -4.01
CA LEU A 458 15.91 13.24 -5.08
C LEU A 458 14.91 14.33 -4.67
N THR A 459 14.61 14.46 -3.39
CA THR A 459 13.69 15.49 -2.88
C THR A 459 14.40 16.78 -2.45
N ALA A 460 15.68 16.68 -2.09
CA ALA A 460 16.49 17.78 -1.54
C ALA A 460 17.21 18.61 -2.62
N VAL A 461 16.58 18.77 -3.79
CA VAL A 461 17.16 19.46 -4.95
C VAL A 461 16.82 20.95 -4.92
N PRO A 462 17.74 21.85 -5.34
CA PRO A 462 17.44 23.28 -5.45
C PRO A 462 16.18 23.52 -6.28
N GLN A 463 15.22 24.25 -5.70
CA GLN A 463 13.99 24.55 -6.41
C GLN A 463 14.21 25.62 -7.48
N VAL A 464 13.76 25.32 -8.70
CA VAL A 464 13.66 26.29 -9.78
C VAL A 464 12.28 26.95 -9.67
N ALA A 465 12.26 28.27 -9.43
CA ALA A 465 11.02 29.02 -9.16
C ALA A 465 9.98 28.89 -10.29
N GLU A 466 10.44 28.87 -11.55
CA GLU A 466 9.58 28.69 -12.73
C GLU A 466 8.87 27.32 -12.72
N HIS A 467 9.56 26.26 -12.29
CA HIS A 467 8.95 24.93 -12.16
C HIS A 467 7.90 24.93 -11.07
N GLN A 468 8.20 25.49 -9.89
CA GLN A 468 7.24 25.58 -8.80
C GLN A 468 5.97 26.33 -9.23
N GLU A 469 6.11 27.42 -9.97
CA GLU A 469 4.95 28.17 -10.48
C GLU A 469 4.06 27.34 -11.42
N GLN A 470 4.66 26.46 -12.25
CA GLN A 470 3.87 25.53 -13.08
C GLN A 470 3.03 24.58 -12.22
N PHE A 471 3.61 24.01 -11.17
CA PHE A 471 2.90 23.12 -10.23
C PHE A 471 1.80 23.84 -9.46
N ASP A 472 2.04 25.08 -9.02
CA ASP A 472 1.02 25.91 -8.36
C ASP A 472 -0.15 26.24 -9.31
N ARG A 473 0.12 26.43 -10.61
CA ARG A 473 -0.91 26.65 -11.62
C ARG A 473 -1.74 25.39 -11.86
N VAL A 474 -1.12 24.22 -12.03
CA VAL A 474 -1.89 22.97 -12.22
C VAL A 474 -2.62 22.53 -10.95
N LYS A 475 -2.14 22.86 -9.76
CA LYS A 475 -2.89 22.70 -8.51
C LYS A 475 -4.22 23.44 -8.57
N LYS A 476 -4.17 24.75 -8.84
CA LYS A 476 -5.38 25.60 -8.94
C LYS A 476 -6.35 25.11 -10.01
N ARG A 477 -5.84 24.65 -11.15
CA ARG A 477 -6.67 24.09 -12.24
C ARG A 477 -7.31 22.76 -11.85
N ALA A 478 -6.59 21.87 -11.17
CA ALA A 478 -7.14 20.61 -10.69
C ALA A 478 -8.24 20.84 -9.64
N GLU A 479 -8.01 21.75 -8.69
CA GLU A 479 -9.02 22.17 -7.71
C GLU A 479 -10.26 22.77 -8.38
N ALA A 480 -10.07 23.63 -9.40
CA ALA A 480 -11.17 24.18 -10.18
C ALA A 480 -11.95 23.10 -10.96
N SER A 481 -11.26 22.08 -11.49
CA SER A 481 -11.88 20.94 -12.17
C SER A 481 -12.74 20.12 -11.21
N LEU A 482 -12.26 19.81 -10.00
CA LEU A 482 -13.02 19.11 -8.97
C LEU A 482 -14.26 19.92 -8.55
N ALA A 483 -14.08 21.21 -8.28
CA ALA A 483 -15.16 22.11 -7.90
C ALA A 483 -16.25 22.20 -8.99
N PHE A 484 -15.85 22.29 -10.26
CA PHE A 484 -16.78 22.29 -11.40
C PHE A 484 -17.61 21.02 -11.49
N ASN A 485 -17.05 19.88 -11.08
CA ASN A 485 -17.73 18.58 -11.08
C ASN A 485 -18.47 18.28 -9.76
N ALA A 486 -18.60 19.27 -8.86
CA ALA A 486 -19.23 19.12 -7.53
C ALA A 486 -18.61 18.01 -6.67
N LEU A 487 -17.31 17.77 -6.83
CA LEU A 487 -16.57 16.77 -6.07
C LEU A 487 -15.79 17.43 -4.95
N SER A 488 -15.81 16.82 -3.76
CA SER A 488 -15.04 17.30 -2.62
C SER A 488 -13.55 17.04 -2.81
N ASN A 489 -12.75 18.09 -2.63
CA ASN A 489 -11.30 17.95 -2.50
C ASN A 489 -10.99 17.51 -1.05
N GLU A 490 -10.95 16.20 -0.80
CA GLU A 490 -10.27 15.71 0.40
C GLU A 490 -8.78 15.95 0.22
N ALA A 491 -8.20 16.76 1.11
CA ALA A 491 -6.77 17.07 1.12
C ALA A 491 -5.96 15.77 1.00
N GLY A 492 -5.40 15.54 -0.19
CA GLY A 492 -4.38 14.52 -0.35
C GLY A 492 -3.20 14.91 0.52
N SER A 493 -2.66 13.97 1.26
CA SER A 493 -1.40 14.18 1.95
C SER A 493 -0.33 14.48 0.90
N ASP A 494 0.19 15.71 0.88
CA ASP A 494 1.40 16.08 0.12
C ASP A 494 2.67 15.39 0.69
N ALA A 495 2.52 14.58 1.75
CA ALA A 495 3.63 13.80 2.29
C ALA A 495 3.96 12.65 1.33
N ILE A 496 5.16 12.73 0.75
CA ILE A 496 5.89 11.55 0.28
C ILE A 496 5.90 10.58 1.46
N GLY A 497 5.42 9.35 1.25
CA GLY A 497 5.38 8.34 2.31
C GLY A 497 6.73 8.30 3.04
N GLN A 498 6.71 8.41 4.37
CA GLN A 498 7.94 8.34 5.15
C GLN A 498 8.62 7.00 4.85
N LEU A 499 9.87 7.06 4.40
CA LEU A 499 10.69 5.86 4.24
C LEU A 499 10.77 5.14 5.59
N LEU A 500 10.46 3.84 5.59
CA LEU A 500 10.48 3.02 6.81
C LEU A 500 11.87 3.02 7.46
N GLU A 501 11.90 2.92 8.78
CA GLU A 501 13.14 2.96 9.55
C GLU A 501 13.96 1.67 9.39
N GLU A 502 13.31 0.51 9.48
CA GLU A 502 13.98 -0.80 9.43
C GLU A 502 14.03 -1.40 8.02
N PRO A 503 15.16 -2.05 7.64
CA PRO A 503 15.30 -2.69 6.33
C PRO A 503 14.32 -3.84 6.10
N ASN A 504 14.04 -4.65 7.13
CA ASN A 504 13.14 -5.79 7.00
C ASN A 504 11.69 -5.33 6.79
N ASP A 505 11.25 -4.30 7.52
CA ASP A 505 9.93 -3.69 7.32
C ASP A 505 9.82 -3.09 5.90
N ALA A 506 10.89 -2.49 5.38
CA ALA A 506 10.93 -1.99 4.00
C ALA A 506 10.79 -3.12 2.96
N ALA A 507 11.44 -4.26 3.17
CA ALA A 507 11.30 -5.43 2.31
C ALA A 507 9.90 -6.07 2.41
N GLU A 508 9.34 -6.20 3.62
CA GLU A 508 7.97 -6.70 3.86
C GLU A 508 6.92 -5.79 3.19
N GLN A 509 7.01 -4.47 3.38
CA GLN A 509 6.12 -3.51 2.74
C GLN A 509 6.24 -3.54 1.21
N SER A 510 7.44 -3.74 0.68
CA SER A 510 7.67 -3.90 -0.76
C SER A 510 6.99 -5.15 -1.33
N MET A 511 6.99 -6.25 -0.57
CA MET A 511 6.24 -7.47 -0.93
C MET A 511 4.74 -7.22 -0.94
N HIS A 512 4.19 -6.48 0.03
CA HIS A 512 2.78 -6.08 0.07
C HIS A 512 2.37 -5.19 -1.11
N GLN A 513 3.15 -4.15 -1.40
CA GLN A 513 2.91 -3.29 -2.56
C GLN A 513 2.93 -4.07 -3.87
N THR A 514 3.88 -4.99 -4.01
CA THR A 514 3.95 -5.87 -5.18
C THR A 514 2.73 -6.79 -5.25
N GLY A 515 2.21 -7.28 -4.11
CA GLY A 515 0.95 -8.02 -4.05
C GLY A 515 -0.22 -7.24 -4.66
N GLY A 516 -0.37 -5.97 -4.29
CA GLY A 516 -1.38 -5.08 -4.87
C GLY A 516 -1.21 -4.88 -6.38
N VAL A 517 0.02 -4.85 -6.90
CA VAL A 517 0.28 -4.79 -8.34
C VAL A 517 -0.21 -6.06 -9.04
N PHE A 518 0.03 -7.25 -8.47
CA PHE A 518 -0.47 -8.50 -9.05
C PHE A 518 -2.00 -8.64 -8.93
N ASP A 519 -2.63 -8.04 -7.91
CA ASP A 519 -4.09 -7.90 -7.85
C ASP A 519 -4.61 -7.01 -8.98
N GLY A 520 -4.01 -5.84 -9.21
CA GLY A 520 -4.37 -4.95 -10.31
C GLY A 520 -4.16 -5.60 -11.69
N LEU A 521 -3.09 -6.39 -11.87
CA LEU A 521 -2.86 -7.19 -13.08
C LEU A 521 -3.90 -8.30 -13.25
N ALA A 522 -4.32 -8.96 -12.17
CA ALA A 522 -5.39 -9.96 -12.22
C ALA A 522 -6.72 -9.33 -12.64
N ASP A 523 -7.11 -8.24 -11.99
CA ASP A 523 -8.35 -7.51 -12.29
C ASP A 523 -8.36 -6.95 -13.72
N MET A 524 -7.19 -6.59 -14.24
CA MET A 524 -6.98 -6.24 -15.64
C MET A 524 -7.27 -7.42 -16.58
N LEU A 525 -6.64 -8.57 -16.33
CA LEU A 525 -6.80 -9.79 -17.15
C LEU A 525 -8.24 -10.36 -17.08
N GLU A 526 -8.96 -10.08 -16.00
CA GLU A 526 -10.35 -10.49 -15.78
C GLU A 526 -11.38 -9.56 -16.45
N GLY A 527 -10.96 -8.42 -17.05
CA GLY A 527 -11.78 -7.69 -18.02
C GLY A 527 -12.06 -6.21 -17.74
N THR A 528 -11.27 -5.52 -16.92
CA THR A 528 -11.42 -4.06 -16.70
C THR A 528 -10.82 -3.22 -17.84
N ARG A 529 -11.41 -3.32 -19.04
CA ARG A 529 -10.96 -2.62 -20.26
C ARG A 529 -10.85 -1.10 -20.08
N ASP A 530 -11.78 -0.50 -19.34
CA ASP A 530 -11.84 0.95 -19.23
C ASP A 530 -10.66 1.52 -18.43
N THR A 531 -10.25 0.87 -17.33
CA THR A 531 -9.06 1.23 -16.53
C THR A 531 -7.80 1.13 -17.38
N VAL A 532 -7.69 0.05 -18.15
CA VAL A 532 -6.61 -0.18 -19.10
C VAL A 532 -6.50 0.94 -20.15
N TYR A 533 -7.63 1.30 -20.75
CA TYR A 533 -7.68 2.35 -21.76
C TYR A 533 -7.29 3.71 -21.18
N MET A 534 -7.76 4.04 -19.97
CA MET A 534 -7.36 5.26 -19.29
C MET A 534 -5.84 5.28 -19.02
N ASN A 535 -5.27 4.16 -18.57
CA ASN A 535 -3.84 4.08 -18.27
C ASN A 535 -2.98 4.22 -19.53
N GLU A 536 -3.30 3.50 -20.59
CA GLU A 536 -2.60 3.65 -21.87
C GLU A 536 -2.80 5.03 -22.50
N TYR A 537 -3.94 5.67 -22.27
CA TYR A 537 -4.13 7.05 -22.70
C TYR A 537 -3.15 7.98 -21.99
N VAL A 538 -2.99 7.85 -20.67
CA VAL A 538 -2.03 8.66 -19.91
C VAL A 538 -0.62 8.47 -20.48
N ILE A 539 -0.18 7.22 -20.63
CA ILE A 539 1.17 6.88 -21.10
C ILE A 539 1.45 7.38 -22.52
N ASN A 540 0.45 7.43 -23.40
CA ASN A 540 0.63 7.82 -24.80
C ASN A 540 0.44 9.32 -25.07
N ARG A 541 -0.31 10.03 -24.22
CA ARG A 541 -0.69 11.44 -24.45
C ARG A 541 -0.03 12.45 -23.53
N PHE A 542 0.58 11.99 -22.44
CA PHE A 542 1.29 12.84 -21.49
C PHE A 542 2.76 12.48 -21.44
N SER A 543 3.60 13.47 -21.19
CA SER A 543 5.04 13.25 -21.06
C SER A 543 5.37 12.46 -19.80
N MET A 544 6.48 11.73 -19.84
CA MET A 544 7.00 10.92 -18.74
C MET A 544 8.42 11.36 -18.45
N PHE A 545 8.82 11.29 -17.19
CA PHE A 545 10.17 11.64 -16.78
C PHE A 545 11.19 10.67 -17.37
N ASP A 546 12.27 11.22 -17.94
CA ASP A 546 13.40 10.44 -18.42
C ASP A 546 14.32 10.09 -17.23
N PRO A 547 14.37 8.82 -16.78
CA PRO A 547 15.16 8.44 -15.62
C PRO A 547 16.65 8.73 -15.77
N GLN A 548 17.16 8.87 -17.00
CA GLN A 548 18.57 9.20 -17.23
C GLN A 548 18.93 10.60 -16.72
N LYS A 549 17.95 11.50 -16.61
CA LYS A 549 18.14 12.83 -16.01
C LYS A 549 18.43 12.80 -14.51
N MET A 550 18.22 11.67 -13.84
CA MET A 550 18.59 11.48 -12.43
C MET A 550 20.02 10.91 -12.26
N GLN A 551 20.72 10.56 -13.34
CA GLN A 551 21.99 9.82 -13.28
C GLN A 551 23.05 10.51 -12.39
N GLY A 552 23.28 11.81 -12.59
CA GLY A 552 24.21 12.58 -11.75
C GLY A 552 23.77 12.59 -10.28
N ALA A 553 22.49 12.89 -10.04
CA ALA A 553 21.93 12.98 -8.70
C ALA A 553 22.10 11.68 -7.88
N LEU A 554 21.93 10.51 -8.50
CA LEU A 554 22.09 9.21 -7.83
C LEU A 554 23.56 8.77 -7.70
N LEU A 555 24.39 8.99 -8.72
CA LEU A 555 25.73 8.38 -8.78
C LEU A 555 26.82 9.21 -8.09
N ASN A 556 26.77 10.53 -8.24
CA ASN A 556 27.82 11.42 -7.75
C ASN A 556 27.29 12.64 -6.97
N GLY A 557 25.96 12.76 -6.82
CA GLY A 557 25.30 13.84 -6.09
C GLY A 557 25.16 15.15 -6.88
N ASP A 558 25.54 15.17 -8.16
CA ASP A 558 25.31 16.31 -9.03
C ASP A 558 23.85 16.35 -9.48
N ALA A 559 23.05 17.18 -8.80
CA ALA A 559 21.64 17.35 -9.08
C ALA A 559 21.34 18.43 -10.14
N SER A 560 22.34 19.01 -10.82
CA SER A 560 22.12 20.13 -11.75
C SER A 560 21.21 19.76 -12.93
N GLU A 561 21.53 18.67 -13.65
CA GLU A 561 20.70 18.20 -14.77
C GLU A 561 19.31 17.78 -14.29
N TYR A 562 19.25 17.09 -13.14
CA TYR A 562 18.00 16.67 -12.53
C TYR A 562 17.10 17.87 -12.18
N ALA A 563 17.64 18.90 -11.50
CA ALA A 563 16.91 20.11 -11.14
C ALA A 563 16.26 20.81 -12.33
N HIS A 564 17.00 20.92 -13.45
CA HIS A 564 16.50 21.50 -14.69
C HIS A 564 15.48 20.60 -15.42
N ALA A 565 15.58 19.28 -15.24
CA ALA A 565 14.63 18.34 -15.84
C ALA A 565 13.26 18.31 -15.13
N LEU A 566 13.14 18.82 -13.90
CA LEU A 566 11.92 18.76 -13.07
C LEU A 566 10.75 19.67 -13.53
N SER A 567 10.79 20.28 -14.72
CA SER A 567 9.64 21.03 -15.24
C SER A 567 8.41 20.13 -15.40
N LEU A 568 7.20 20.67 -15.27
CA LEU A 568 5.97 19.89 -15.40
C LEU A 568 5.90 19.15 -16.76
N ASN A 569 6.34 19.81 -17.83
CA ASN A 569 6.32 19.27 -19.20
C ASN A 569 7.18 18.02 -19.38
N ASN A 570 8.05 17.68 -18.43
CA ASN A 570 8.86 16.47 -18.45
C ASN A 570 8.34 15.38 -17.51
N GLN A 571 7.25 15.60 -16.76
CA GLN A 571 6.77 14.65 -15.74
C GLN A 571 5.25 14.68 -15.57
N GLU A 572 4.52 14.90 -16.67
CA GLU A 572 3.06 15.00 -16.65
C GLU A 572 2.43 13.70 -16.14
N THR A 573 2.97 12.54 -16.52
CA THR A 573 2.52 11.21 -16.11
C THR A 573 2.68 11.01 -14.60
N GLU A 574 3.84 11.34 -14.05
CA GLU A 574 4.13 11.24 -12.62
C GLU A 574 3.22 12.18 -11.81
N TYR A 575 2.99 13.40 -12.29
CA TYR A 575 2.02 14.31 -11.67
C TYR A 575 0.60 13.77 -11.74
N ILE A 576 0.17 13.19 -12.87
CA ILE A 576 -1.16 12.58 -13.00
C ILE A 576 -1.31 11.39 -12.06
N LEU A 577 -0.24 10.61 -11.85
CA LEU A 577 -0.21 9.47 -10.96
C LEU A 577 -0.30 9.93 -9.48
N TYR A 578 0.67 10.71 -9.01
CA TYR A 578 0.82 11.04 -7.58
C TYR A 578 0.12 12.34 -7.17
N GLY A 579 0.18 13.38 -7.99
CA GLY A 579 -0.51 14.65 -7.74
C GLY A 579 0.16 15.58 -6.73
N PHE A 580 1.43 15.37 -6.40
CA PHE A 580 2.17 16.27 -5.52
C PHE A 580 2.45 17.61 -6.22
N HIS A 581 2.46 18.69 -5.44
CA HIS A 581 2.66 20.05 -5.97
C HIS A 581 4.09 20.57 -5.83
N SER A 582 5.02 19.70 -5.39
CA SER A 582 6.45 19.95 -5.45
C SER A 582 7.04 19.27 -6.68
N PRO A 583 7.82 19.97 -7.54
CA PRO A 583 8.39 19.38 -8.75
C PRO A 583 9.16 18.08 -8.52
N ALA A 584 9.97 18.01 -7.47
CA ALA A 584 10.77 16.83 -7.17
C ALA A 584 9.94 15.65 -6.61
N ALA A 585 8.81 15.94 -5.96
CA ALA A 585 8.09 14.95 -5.17
C ALA A 585 7.44 13.84 -6.02
N ASN A 586 6.90 14.16 -7.20
CA ASN A 586 6.29 13.15 -8.07
C ASN A 586 7.33 12.19 -8.65
N VAL A 587 8.48 12.70 -9.11
CA VAL A 587 9.59 11.86 -9.61
C VAL A 587 10.20 11.04 -8.48
N ALA A 588 10.38 11.61 -7.29
CA ALA A 588 10.89 10.89 -6.13
C ALA A 588 9.92 9.77 -5.68
N ALA A 589 8.61 10.01 -5.71
CA ALA A 589 7.61 8.99 -5.44
C ALA A 589 7.68 7.84 -6.48
N ALA A 590 7.78 8.17 -7.77
CA ALA A 590 8.02 7.19 -8.83
C ALA A 590 9.27 6.35 -8.58
N ALA A 591 10.40 6.99 -8.28
CA ALA A 591 11.64 6.30 -7.98
C ALA A 591 11.53 5.41 -6.74
N GLY A 592 10.79 5.84 -5.72
CA GLY A 592 10.49 5.05 -4.52
C GLY A 592 9.68 3.80 -4.81
N GLU A 593 8.60 3.90 -5.61
CA GLU A 593 7.79 2.74 -6.00
C GLU A 593 8.56 1.78 -6.91
N VAL A 594 9.38 2.28 -7.85
CA VAL A 594 10.29 1.43 -8.62
C VAL A 594 11.24 0.69 -7.69
N PHE A 595 11.90 1.41 -6.78
CA PHE A 595 12.82 0.79 -5.83
C PHE A 595 12.13 -0.29 -4.98
N ALA A 596 10.91 -0.03 -4.48
CA ALA A 596 10.16 -1.01 -3.70
C ALA A 596 9.85 -2.28 -4.51
N MET A 597 9.37 -2.14 -5.75
CA MET A 597 9.16 -3.30 -6.63
C MET A 597 10.46 -4.06 -6.89
N ARG A 598 11.58 -3.36 -7.16
CA ARG A 598 12.89 -4.01 -7.31
C ARG A 598 13.33 -4.72 -6.03
N LEU A 599 13.12 -4.12 -4.86
CA LEU A 599 13.46 -4.70 -3.56
C LEU A 599 12.66 -5.99 -3.32
N ALA A 600 11.37 -6.02 -3.63
CA ALA A 600 10.55 -7.23 -3.52
C ALA A 600 11.10 -8.36 -4.40
N ILE A 601 11.33 -8.07 -5.69
CA ILE A 601 11.82 -9.07 -6.66
C ILE A 601 13.23 -9.57 -6.27
N ARG A 602 14.13 -8.67 -5.88
CA ARG A 602 15.50 -9.05 -5.48
C ARG A 602 15.53 -9.76 -4.13
N THR A 603 14.60 -9.46 -3.21
CA THR A 603 14.48 -10.22 -1.95
C THR A 603 13.97 -11.65 -2.22
N MET A 604 13.05 -11.83 -3.19
CA MET A 604 12.67 -13.17 -3.67
C MET A 604 13.89 -13.95 -4.18
N GLU A 605 14.75 -13.32 -4.98
CA GLU A 605 16.00 -13.96 -5.41
C GLU A 605 16.93 -14.26 -4.22
N GLY A 606 17.03 -13.32 -3.27
CA GLY A 606 17.82 -13.47 -2.07
C GLY A 606 17.43 -14.68 -1.22
N LEU A 607 16.13 -15.00 -1.11
CA LEU A 607 15.64 -16.19 -0.41
C LEU A 607 16.13 -17.50 -1.06
N ILE A 608 16.28 -17.51 -2.39
CA ILE A 608 16.81 -18.66 -3.14
C ILE A 608 18.33 -18.72 -3.01
N GLU A 609 19.02 -17.60 -3.24
CA GLU A 609 20.49 -17.53 -3.25
C GLU A 609 21.09 -17.75 -1.84
N CYS A 610 20.41 -17.30 -0.79
CA CYS A 610 20.87 -17.43 0.60
C CYS A 610 20.46 -18.75 1.27
N ARG A 611 19.80 -19.68 0.56
CA ARG A 611 19.27 -20.94 1.14
C ARG A 611 20.32 -21.86 1.80
N THR A 612 21.59 -21.70 1.43
CA THR A 612 22.69 -22.47 2.02
C THR A 612 23.04 -22.03 3.43
N MET A 613 22.49 -20.89 3.89
CA MET A 613 22.59 -20.43 5.26
C MET A 613 21.69 -21.31 6.14
N MET A 614 22.27 -22.20 6.93
CA MET A 614 21.60 -23.29 7.67
C MET A 614 20.54 -22.86 8.73
N HIS A 615 20.29 -21.56 8.92
CA HIS A 615 19.35 -21.04 9.92
C HIS A 615 18.29 -20.13 9.25
N PRO A 616 16.98 -20.35 9.50
CA PRO A 616 15.89 -19.61 8.83
C PRO A 616 16.01 -18.08 8.89
N LEU A 617 16.30 -17.54 10.08
CA LEU A 617 16.41 -16.09 10.27
C LEU A 617 17.70 -15.51 9.65
N LEU A 618 18.72 -16.34 9.44
CA LEU A 618 19.93 -15.93 8.72
C LEU A 618 19.66 -15.88 7.21
N ILE A 619 18.86 -16.81 6.66
CA ILE A 619 18.39 -16.76 5.28
C ILE A 619 17.60 -15.46 5.06
N LEU A 620 16.67 -15.13 5.95
CA LEU A 620 15.91 -13.88 5.90
C LEU A 620 16.83 -12.65 5.85
N ALA A 621 17.75 -12.52 6.82
CA ALA A 621 18.67 -11.38 6.89
C ALA A 621 19.58 -11.29 5.65
N GLY A 622 20.06 -12.44 5.15
CA GLY A 622 20.82 -12.51 3.90
C GLY A 622 19.99 -12.11 2.68
N ALA A 623 18.73 -12.54 2.60
CA ALA A 623 17.83 -12.23 1.50
C ALA A 623 17.47 -10.74 1.43
N VAL A 624 17.23 -10.10 2.58
CA VAL A 624 16.99 -8.64 2.66
C VAL A 624 18.24 -7.87 2.24
N LEU A 625 19.42 -8.24 2.72
CA LEU A 625 20.68 -7.62 2.29
C LEU A 625 20.89 -7.78 0.78
N TYR A 626 20.70 -8.99 0.25
CA TYR A 626 20.79 -9.26 -1.18
C TYR A 626 19.80 -8.39 -1.97
N GLY A 627 18.56 -8.30 -1.50
CA GLY A 627 17.49 -7.48 -2.04
C GLY A 627 17.90 -6.01 -2.15
N LEU A 628 18.42 -5.43 -1.07
CA LEU A 628 18.86 -4.03 -1.02
C LEU A 628 20.05 -3.76 -1.96
N GLU A 629 21.04 -4.64 -1.98
CA GLU A 629 22.23 -4.49 -2.83
C GLU A 629 21.85 -4.50 -4.31
N HIS A 630 21.02 -5.46 -4.71
CA HIS A 630 20.65 -5.63 -6.11
C HIS A 630 19.57 -4.63 -6.55
N ALA A 631 18.63 -4.25 -5.68
CA ALA A 631 17.65 -3.20 -6.00
C ALA A 631 18.33 -1.83 -6.16
N ALA A 632 19.33 -1.52 -5.34
CA ALA A 632 20.14 -0.30 -5.53
C ALA A 632 20.93 -0.35 -6.86
N ALA A 633 21.50 -1.51 -7.21
CA ALA A 633 22.18 -1.70 -8.49
C ALA A 633 21.20 -1.58 -9.67
N ASP A 634 19.97 -2.06 -9.53
CA ASP A 634 18.92 -1.91 -10.55
C ASP A 634 18.53 -0.45 -10.74
N MET A 635 18.39 0.33 -9.66
CA MET A 635 18.12 1.78 -9.78
C MET A 635 19.24 2.50 -10.53
N ILE A 636 20.50 2.18 -10.22
CA ILE A 636 21.67 2.70 -10.94
C ILE A 636 21.62 2.32 -12.42
N ARG A 637 21.31 1.06 -12.73
CA ARG A 637 21.19 0.61 -14.12
C ARG A 637 20.04 1.31 -14.84
N LEU A 638 18.88 1.47 -14.20
CA LEU A 638 17.72 2.14 -14.78
C LEU A 638 18.03 3.58 -15.20
N VAL A 639 18.74 4.35 -14.36
CA VAL A 639 19.14 5.71 -14.69
C VAL A 639 20.31 5.76 -15.70
N GLN A 640 21.01 4.66 -15.94
CA GLN A 640 22.07 4.60 -16.96
C GLN A 640 21.53 4.17 -18.32
N THR A 641 20.67 3.14 -18.36
CA THR A 641 20.27 2.47 -19.60
C THR A 641 18.77 2.61 -19.92
N GLY A 642 17.96 3.11 -19.00
CA GLY A 642 16.50 3.22 -19.16
C GLY A 642 15.71 1.92 -18.95
N THR A 643 16.41 0.79 -18.77
CA THR A 643 15.82 -0.55 -18.57
C THR A 643 16.57 -1.37 -17.52
N THR A 644 15.88 -2.34 -16.91
CA THR A 644 16.47 -3.31 -15.98
C THR A 644 15.92 -4.72 -16.23
N PRO A 645 16.71 -5.79 -16.04
CA PRO A 645 16.21 -7.14 -16.13
C PRO A 645 15.32 -7.41 -14.92
N LEU A 646 14.14 -7.96 -15.12
CA LEU A 646 13.17 -8.23 -14.07
C LEU A 646 13.81 -9.08 -12.97
N SER A 647 14.29 -10.27 -13.33
CA SER A 647 14.94 -11.20 -12.41
C SER A 647 15.98 -12.06 -13.12
N LYS A 648 16.92 -12.63 -12.38
CA LYS A 648 17.80 -13.73 -12.81
C LYS A 648 16.99 -14.95 -13.29
N TYR A 649 15.82 -15.19 -12.70
CA TYR A 649 14.95 -16.33 -13.01
C TYR A 649 13.85 -16.02 -14.03
N ALA A 650 13.70 -14.74 -14.39
CA ALA A 650 12.84 -14.25 -15.46
C ALA A 650 13.56 -13.07 -16.15
N PRO A 651 14.49 -13.33 -17.08
CA PRO A 651 15.40 -12.32 -17.65
C PRO A 651 14.72 -11.47 -18.73
N VAL A 652 13.62 -10.82 -18.34
CA VAL A 652 12.85 -9.92 -19.19
C VAL A 652 13.31 -8.48 -18.91
N GLU A 653 13.66 -7.71 -19.93
CA GLU A 653 13.98 -6.29 -19.74
C GLU A 653 12.70 -5.48 -19.52
N VAL A 654 12.69 -4.70 -18.44
CA VAL A 654 11.59 -3.83 -18.03
C VAL A 654 12.07 -2.39 -18.11
N ALA A 655 11.36 -1.56 -18.88
CA ALA A 655 11.67 -0.15 -19.01
C ALA A 655 10.95 0.69 -17.94
N TYR A 656 11.40 1.93 -17.73
CA TYR A 656 10.71 2.87 -16.83
C TYR A 656 9.22 3.07 -17.17
N ARG A 657 8.88 3.05 -18.46
CA ARG A 657 7.51 3.10 -18.97
C ARG A 657 6.64 1.94 -18.46
N ASP A 658 7.20 0.75 -18.34
CA ASP A 658 6.46 -0.44 -17.90
C ASP A 658 6.14 -0.36 -16.41
N TYR A 659 7.05 0.20 -15.60
CA TYR A 659 6.76 0.52 -14.20
C TYR A 659 5.62 1.54 -14.07
N MET A 660 5.62 2.61 -14.87
CA MET A 660 4.54 3.61 -14.84
C MET A 660 3.18 3.01 -15.21
N ARG A 661 3.14 2.07 -16.17
CA ARG A 661 1.92 1.32 -16.51
C ARG A 661 1.38 0.52 -15.32
N LEU A 662 2.28 -0.15 -14.59
CA LEU A 662 1.91 -0.91 -13.39
C LEU A 662 1.39 -0.01 -12.27
N PHE A 663 2.06 1.11 -12.00
CA PHE A 663 1.62 2.01 -10.93
C PHE A 663 0.31 2.71 -11.28
N LEU A 664 0.05 3.02 -12.55
CA LEU A 664 -1.27 3.52 -12.98
C LEU A 664 -2.41 2.51 -12.77
N LEU A 665 -2.12 1.21 -12.73
CA LEU A 665 -3.10 0.16 -12.37
C LEU A 665 -3.32 0.08 -10.86
N LEU A 666 -2.26 0.27 -10.07
CA LEU A 666 -2.31 0.23 -8.60
C LEU A 666 -3.04 1.44 -8.01
N HIS A 667 -2.86 2.61 -8.62
CA HIS A 667 -3.41 3.88 -8.14
C HIS A 667 -4.83 4.14 -8.68
N ASP A 668 -5.63 4.84 -7.87
CA ASP A 668 -7.07 5.02 -8.09
C ASP A 668 -7.45 5.66 -9.44
N ASP A 669 -8.40 5.00 -10.10
CA ASP A 669 -9.34 5.39 -11.17
C ASP A 669 -9.84 6.83 -11.27
N GLY A 670 -9.88 7.46 -10.09
CA GLY A 670 -10.99 8.30 -9.72
C GLY A 670 -10.94 9.74 -10.22
N PRO A 671 -11.87 10.56 -9.73
CA PRO A 671 -12.03 11.93 -10.19
C PRO A 671 -10.81 12.83 -9.95
N LYS A 672 -9.98 12.51 -8.94
CA LYS A 672 -8.72 13.24 -8.69
C LYS A 672 -7.76 13.10 -9.86
N ARG A 673 -7.63 11.90 -10.43
CA ARG A 673 -6.79 11.65 -11.61
C ARG A 673 -7.32 12.39 -12.83
N LEU A 674 -8.63 12.31 -13.09
CA LEU A 674 -9.28 13.07 -14.17
C LEU A 674 -9.09 14.59 -14.02
N ALA A 675 -9.17 15.12 -12.80
CA ALA A 675 -8.91 16.53 -12.53
C ALA A 675 -7.45 16.92 -12.82
N ARG A 676 -6.47 16.07 -12.49
CA ARG A 676 -5.05 16.30 -12.81
C ARG A 676 -4.81 16.24 -14.32
N MET A 677 -5.41 15.29 -15.03
CA MET A 677 -5.35 15.23 -16.50
C MET A 677 -5.92 16.50 -17.13
N ALA A 678 -7.11 16.92 -16.69
CA ALA A 678 -7.74 18.17 -17.13
C ALA A 678 -6.83 19.39 -16.86
N ALA A 679 -6.24 19.48 -15.67
CA ALA A 679 -5.35 20.56 -15.30
C ALA A 679 -4.10 20.64 -16.19
N VAL A 680 -3.48 19.50 -16.49
CA VAL A 680 -2.32 19.43 -17.39
C VAL A 680 -2.72 19.81 -18.81
N MET A 681 -3.85 19.31 -19.32
CA MET A 681 -4.37 19.68 -20.65
C MET A 681 -4.61 21.19 -20.77
N GLU A 682 -5.25 21.80 -19.77
CA GLU A 682 -5.50 23.25 -19.74
C GLU A 682 -4.20 24.06 -19.63
N GLN A 683 -3.23 23.58 -18.86
CA GLN A 683 -1.92 24.23 -18.72
C GLN A 683 -1.16 24.23 -20.04
N ASN A 684 -1.27 23.15 -20.79
CA ASN A 684 -0.56 22.92 -22.04
C ASN A 684 -1.18 23.62 -23.25
N THR A 685 -2.50 23.69 -23.31
CA THR A 685 -3.25 24.27 -24.44
C THR A 685 -3.68 25.71 -24.19
N GLY A 686 -3.64 26.17 -22.93
CA GLY A 686 -4.20 27.46 -22.52
C GLY A 686 -5.74 27.50 -22.50
N LEU A 687 -6.41 26.40 -22.85
CA LEU A 687 -7.87 26.30 -22.84
C LEU A 687 -8.40 26.18 -21.40
N GLN A 688 -9.68 26.47 -21.22
CA GLN A 688 -10.42 26.17 -19.99
C GLN A 688 -11.49 25.13 -20.32
N LEU A 689 -11.27 23.86 -19.95
CA LEU A 689 -12.08 22.73 -20.41
C LEU A 689 -13.55 22.86 -19.99
N ALA A 690 -13.82 23.51 -18.85
CA ALA A 690 -15.17 23.84 -18.40
C ALA A 690 -15.95 24.74 -19.39
N ARG A 691 -15.27 25.42 -20.31
CA ARG A 691 -15.85 26.26 -21.37
C ARG A 691 -15.71 25.66 -22.76
N VAL A 692 -14.94 24.60 -22.91
CA VAL A 692 -14.77 23.90 -24.19
C VAL A 692 -16.00 23.08 -24.45
N GLY A 693 -16.84 23.52 -25.38
CA GLY A 693 -18.04 22.78 -25.76
C GLY A 693 -17.72 21.48 -26.50
N THR A 694 -18.53 20.46 -26.25
CA THR A 694 -18.43 19.14 -26.88
C THR A 694 -19.74 18.65 -27.47
N GLY A 695 -20.85 19.28 -27.09
CA GLY A 695 -22.19 18.99 -27.60
C GLY A 695 -23.01 20.26 -27.76
N TRP A 696 -23.76 20.34 -28.86
CA TRP A 696 -24.55 21.49 -29.23
C TRP A 696 -25.92 21.10 -29.74
N THR A 697 -26.88 22.00 -29.54
CA THR A 697 -28.19 21.95 -30.18
C THR A 697 -28.32 23.09 -31.17
N GLY A 698 -28.61 22.77 -32.42
CA GLY A 698 -28.94 23.75 -33.46
C GLY A 698 -30.45 23.91 -33.59
N GLU A 699 -30.93 25.13 -33.47
CA GLU A 699 -32.31 25.53 -33.73
C GLU A 699 -32.39 26.18 -35.10
N LEU A 700 -33.26 25.68 -35.99
CA LEU A 700 -33.51 26.22 -37.32
C LEU A 700 -34.99 26.57 -37.45
N ARG A 701 -35.27 27.83 -37.75
CA ARG A 701 -36.59 28.30 -38.18
C ARG A 701 -36.63 28.45 -39.68
N ALA A 702 -37.60 27.79 -40.31
CA ALA A 702 -37.84 27.88 -41.74
C ALA A 702 -39.32 28.02 -42.03
N SER A 703 -39.66 28.59 -43.19
CA SER A 703 -41.04 28.77 -43.62
C SER A 703 -41.26 28.37 -45.08
N VAL A 704 -42.47 27.92 -45.46
CA VAL A 704 -42.85 27.60 -46.84
C VAL A 704 -44.24 28.17 -47.20
N ASN A 705 -44.43 28.62 -48.43
CA ASN A 705 -45.74 29.09 -48.92
C ASN A 705 -46.76 27.94 -49.02
N VAL A 706 -47.95 28.16 -48.45
CA VAL A 706 -49.14 27.33 -48.67
C VAL A 706 -49.83 27.81 -49.94
N TRP A 707 -50.12 26.93 -50.91
CA TRP A 707 -50.58 27.36 -52.23
C TRP A 707 -52.09 27.51 -52.34
N PHE A 708 -52.86 26.63 -51.71
CA PHE A 708 -54.28 26.52 -51.99
C PHE A 708 -55.14 26.93 -50.79
N LEU A 709 -54.92 26.31 -49.62
CA LEU A 709 -55.87 26.40 -48.50
C LEU A 709 -55.19 26.72 -47.15
N PRO A 710 -54.68 27.95 -46.94
CA PRO A 710 -54.03 28.34 -45.69
C PRO A 710 -54.92 28.17 -44.45
N GLY A 711 -56.21 28.47 -44.57
CA GLY A 711 -57.15 28.34 -43.45
C GLY A 711 -57.44 26.89 -43.04
N VAL A 712 -57.41 25.95 -43.99
CA VAL A 712 -57.55 24.51 -43.68
C VAL A 712 -56.28 23.99 -43.02
N MET A 713 -55.11 24.38 -43.54
CA MET A 713 -53.83 24.01 -42.94
C MET A 713 -53.65 24.61 -41.54
N ASN A 714 -54.14 25.81 -41.28
CA ASN A 714 -54.13 26.39 -39.94
C ASN A 714 -54.96 25.57 -38.95
N ARG A 715 -56.16 25.10 -39.35
CA ARG A 715 -56.97 24.21 -38.51
C ARG A 715 -56.31 22.85 -38.28
N PHE A 716 -55.59 22.32 -39.26
CA PHE A 716 -54.79 21.10 -39.07
C PHE A 716 -53.66 21.30 -38.08
N ALA A 717 -53.00 22.46 -38.08
CA ALA A 717 -52.02 22.82 -37.05
C ALA A 717 -52.66 22.94 -35.64
N GLU A 718 -53.82 23.61 -35.52
CA GLU A 718 -54.57 23.74 -34.25
C GLU A 718 -55.04 22.39 -33.68
N TRP A 719 -55.39 21.43 -34.55
CA TRP A 719 -55.76 20.07 -34.16
C TRP A 719 -54.57 19.13 -33.91
N GLY A 720 -53.33 19.65 -33.99
CA GLY A 720 -52.12 18.86 -33.76
C GLY A 720 -51.77 17.89 -34.89
N LEU A 721 -52.38 18.02 -36.08
CA LEU A 721 -52.05 17.22 -37.26
C LEU A 721 -50.77 17.72 -37.97
N LEU A 722 -50.29 18.93 -37.64
CA LEU A 722 -49.05 19.52 -38.16
C LEU A 722 -48.19 20.06 -37.01
N ASP A 723 -46.89 19.74 -37.00
CA ASP A 723 -45.91 20.18 -35.98
C ASP A 723 -45.48 21.66 -36.10
N GLY A 724 -46.30 22.54 -36.66
CA GLY A 724 -45.91 23.92 -36.96
C GLY A 724 -47.09 24.88 -37.00
N LYS A 725 -46.85 26.14 -37.34
CA LYS A 725 -47.87 27.19 -37.31
C LYS A 725 -48.07 27.75 -38.72
N VAL A 726 -49.30 28.14 -39.06
CA VAL A 726 -49.57 28.85 -40.31
C VAL A 726 -49.79 30.33 -39.99
N ALA A 727 -48.88 31.18 -40.46
CA ALA A 727 -48.94 32.63 -40.30
C ALA A 727 -48.75 33.30 -41.66
N ASP A 728 -49.59 34.29 -41.98
CA ASP A 728 -49.49 35.09 -43.21
C ASP A 728 -49.38 34.27 -44.52
N GLY A 729 -50.13 33.16 -44.61
CA GLY A 729 -50.14 32.28 -45.80
C GLY A 729 -48.91 31.37 -45.91
N ARG A 730 -48.05 31.32 -44.89
CA ARG A 730 -46.87 30.46 -44.83
C ARG A 730 -46.98 29.48 -43.67
N TYR A 731 -46.50 28.26 -43.87
CA TYR A 731 -46.29 27.29 -42.81
C TYR A 731 -44.87 27.46 -42.26
N GLU A 732 -44.77 27.70 -40.96
CA GLU A 732 -43.52 27.88 -40.23
C GLU A 732 -43.25 26.70 -39.30
N ILE A 733 -41.98 26.31 -39.22
CA ILE A 733 -41.55 25.25 -38.32
C ILE A 733 -40.21 25.60 -37.67
N ASP A 734 -40.13 25.31 -36.37
CA ASP A 734 -38.90 25.32 -35.60
C ASP A 734 -38.41 23.87 -35.44
N ARG A 735 -37.16 23.61 -35.83
CA ARG A 735 -36.52 22.30 -35.66
C ARG A 735 -35.26 22.42 -34.84
N THR A 736 -35.22 21.68 -33.74
CA THR A 736 -34.06 21.56 -32.86
C THR A 736 -33.40 20.21 -33.06
N VAL A 737 -32.09 20.22 -33.31
CA VAL A 737 -31.28 19.00 -33.48
C VAL A 737 -30.05 19.09 -32.57
N GLY A 738 -29.83 18.07 -31.74
CA GLY A 738 -28.66 17.97 -30.86
C GLY A 738 -27.65 16.95 -31.40
N MET A 739 -26.36 17.28 -31.32
CA MET A 739 -25.26 16.34 -31.57
C MET A 739 -24.04 16.68 -30.70
N SER A 740 -23.30 15.64 -30.32
CA SER A 740 -22.05 15.68 -29.58
C SER A 740 -20.93 15.02 -30.39
N TYR A 741 -19.68 15.25 -29.99
CA TYR A 741 -18.53 14.50 -30.51
C TYR A 741 -18.40 13.09 -29.91
N SER A 742 -19.03 12.84 -28.76
CA SER A 742 -18.95 11.61 -27.98
C SER A 742 -20.27 10.86 -27.93
#